data_AF-A0A2D6IMY6-F1
#
_entry.id   AF-A0A2D6IMY6-F1
#
_cell.length_a   1.000
_cell.length_b   1.000
_cell.length_c   1.000
_cell.angle_alpha   90.00
_cell.angle_beta   90.00
_cell.angle_gamma   90.00
#
_symmetry.space_group_name_H-M   'P 1'
#
loop_
_entity.id
_entity.type
_entity.pdbx_description
1 polymer ?
#
loop_
_entity_poly.entity_id
_entity_poly.type
_entity_poly.pdbx_seq_one_letter_code
_entity_poly.pdbx_strand_id
1 'polypeptide(L)'
;MAGHARLRIRRRRAALYKALPLLRSTITTLLIIAVVVGGLRWFFGYRDVGAFDFTPHVIGIETGAVGVQGVEVADLDGDGDDDVMTAGSDGVIVYRNDDNYNFLRDRKDDKLAERLQLIDIDDDGDVDALVTFPGSPTAVRWYENTGDLNFTARSLGATGDDPVAFAADIDADGAIDIVTAGSDGGPITLRRWMNNGSETFTSTTIASDTGITALTISDINGNGYPDIIAGGTAGLQHWDTSNGASWTRADIDDSKSNRTYISTAETATGGKWIVTADHVDDEVALYRSDSYGRLLVKGSVDAKVAKAIDIEGDGDLDLLVTAQDDNKVLLYKNDGTDQFTEETIAIGLQSVYGVATGDLDNDGDLDIVAGDHMMGTVYAYERRRTKPEATTPDNITQGTKGAGLVTFETTVSDGDGDETRMRIQYSLDGDHWYKPWLTKVTADVGTVDLKNSNPYQVGTVDKIDTNSNNSVSLTFTWDTKSVENTGGPILTELSTVQLRVIPRDSKSIGVANITGKFEVDNAQPTGLADLAIGSTADTQIVLTWTRPADSNAYTYMIYYGTNQTQVLEKKSDVWTTENDSALGDVETTTTTITDLTKDKLYTFKIFATDIFGNEAATASVQGKTAVPATPTPTPTVDPNATPTPSVAPTPTGTPTPTPGAPTPTPTPTVTPTPTPTPPPVTQDNQPPVADGGPDLVVNPRALVILDGAASFDADAGDTLNLLYQWRQLSGPEVELLSDQTATPSFSAGAENEVYIFSLTVADKAGASAIDTVTVATKALAPIAPTQVVVRPDTGVTQAPSRTAGVLRTGARMLDYLLFILAVLTTILLVSDRVLQRVVRGRQARASGGSVITSLQSYSRVVHYLTGNPIAGAQVLIYGADKKLRGQKRTNEKGMFEASFPVGEYTIDVRVAGFGFAPAKSSSLSPSDGIIYTGGKITVKDDNKPPTIVIPMKPITAEITTFKVRVLKTWQVLLQSSRVAAWPLFAAGAILNTLLIFFAPSAAQLVLEVLYVVLVITKIATEVRVRPAYGQVRDAITHIPLDLAVVRLYEHSTNRLVMTRVANSQGKFFALPPAGTYVVTVSKPGYATFTKEGVEIESDRDTTLQMTADLMPVIPQQLGSLTRARGATL
;
A
#
# COMPACT_ATOMS: atom_id res chain seq x y z
N MET A 1 21.77 29.85 -80.54
CA MET A 1 20.80 28.79 -80.93
C MET A 1 21.12 27.53 -80.12
N ALA A 2 20.21 26.55 -80.08
CA ALA A 2 20.19 25.43 -79.13
C ALA A 2 20.03 25.87 -77.64
N GLY A 3 19.50 25.04 -76.73
CA GLY A 3 18.90 23.72 -76.90
C GLY A 3 18.05 23.33 -75.67
N HIS A 4 17.11 22.40 -75.83
CA HIS A 4 16.21 22.00 -74.73
C HIS A 4 16.85 21.03 -73.74
N ALA A 5 16.68 21.29 -72.44
CA ALA A 5 16.57 20.25 -71.42
C ALA A 5 15.53 20.68 -70.36
N ARG A 6 14.69 19.74 -69.91
CA ARG A 6 13.73 19.96 -68.81
C ARG A 6 14.22 19.23 -67.56
N LEU A 7 14.12 19.85 -66.38
CA LEU A 7 14.07 19.09 -65.13
C LEU A 7 12.91 19.58 -64.24
N ARG A 8 12.19 18.64 -63.63
CA ARG A 8 11.11 18.90 -62.66
C ARG A 8 11.68 18.90 -61.24
N ILE A 9 11.40 19.94 -60.45
CA ILE A 9 11.48 19.86 -58.98
C ILE A 9 10.12 20.29 -58.39
N ARG A 10 9.51 19.40 -57.59
CA ARG A 10 8.20 19.62 -56.96
C ARG A 10 8.34 20.59 -55.77
N ARG A 11 7.61 21.71 -55.76
CA ARG A 11 7.51 22.62 -54.61
C ARG A 11 6.68 22.01 -53.46
N ARG A 12 7.29 21.21 -52.58
CA ARG A 12 6.72 20.88 -51.25
C ARG A 12 7.08 21.95 -50.21
N ARG A 13 6.38 23.09 -50.24
CA ARG A 13 6.40 24.11 -49.15
C ARG A 13 4.99 24.68 -48.92
N ALA A 14 4.12 23.87 -48.30
CA ALA A 14 2.75 24.27 -47.92
C ALA A 14 2.23 23.62 -46.62
N ALA A 15 2.80 22.49 -46.17
CA ALA A 15 2.28 21.73 -45.03
C ALA A 15 2.63 22.33 -43.64
N LEU A 16 3.87 22.80 -43.44
CA LEU A 16 4.37 23.18 -42.10
C LEU A 16 3.60 24.31 -41.40
N TYR A 17 2.87 25.15 -42.14
CA TYR A 17 2.19 26.32 -41.58
C TYR A 17 0.76 26.07 -41.07
N LYS A 18 0.23 24.84 -41.18
CA LYS A 18 -1.08 24.47 -40.58
C LYS A 18 -1.00 23.80 -39.20
N ALA A 19 0.15 23.26 -38.81
CA ALA A 19 0.29 22.48 -37.56
C ALA A 19 0.66 23.33 -36.32
N LEU A 20 1.32 24.48 -36.51
CA LEU A 20 1.89 25.29 -35.42
C LEU A 20 0.91 25.74 -34.31
N PRO A 21 -0.34 26.19 -34.59
CA PRO A 21 -1.26 26.58 -33.52
C PRO A 21 -1.79 25.37 -32.74
N LEU A 22 -2.01 24.24 -33.42
CA LEU A 22 -2.49 22.99 -32.80
C LEU A 22 -1.45 22.42 -31.83
N LEU A 23 -0.18 22.27 -32.26
CA LEU A 23 0.89 21.79 -31.38
C LEU A 23 1.01 22.63 -30.11
N ARG A 24 0.96 23.97 -30.24
CA ARG A 24 1.04 24.88 -29.08
C ARG A 24 -0.15 24.72 -28.13
N SER A 25 -1.38 24.59 -28.65
CA SER A 25 -2.56 24.35 -27.80
C SER A 25 -2.47 23.03 -27.05
N THR A 26 -1.96 21.96 -27.69
CA THR A 26 -1.81 20.64 -27.06
C THR A 26 -0.77 20.67 -25.95
N ILE A 27 0.41 21.24 -26.21
CA ILE A 27 1.51 21.36 -25.22
C ILE A 27 1.10 22.22 -24.02
N THR A 28 0.42 23.35 -24.26
CA THR A 28 -0.06 24.22 -23.17
C THR A 28 -1.13 23.53 -22.33
N THR A 29 -2.02 22.75 -22.96
CA THR A 29 -3.04 21.97 -22.25
C THR A 29 -2.41 20.84 -21.43
N LEU A 30 -1.44 20.12 -21.98
CA LEU A 30 -0.70 19.07 -21.27
C LEU A 30 0.09 19.61 -20.08
N LEU A 31 0.72 20.79 -20.21
CA LEU A 31 1.40 21.46 -19.09
C LEU A 31 0.42 21.92 -18.00
N ILE A 32 -0.73 22.48 -18.35
CA ILE A 32 -1.75 22.87 -17.36
C ILE A 32 -2.35 21.62 -16.69
N ILE A 33 -2.62 20.55 -17.44
CA ILE A 33 -3.09 19.28 -16.85
C ILE A 33 -2.00 18.68 -15.95
N ALA A 34 -0.72 18.67 -16.34
CA ALA A 34 0.36 18.16 -15.50
C ALA A 34 0.55 18.98 -14.21
N VAL A 35 0.35 20.30 -14.25
CA VAL A 35 0.43 21.17 -13.06
C VAL A 35 -0.84 21.07 -12.18
N VAL A 36 -2.03 20.90 -12.77
CA VAL A 36 -3.28 20.69 -12.01
C VAL A 36 -3.32 19.28 -11.40
N VAL A 37 -2.96 18.24 -12.15
CA VAL A 37 -2.81 16.87 -11.64
C VAL A 37 -1.64 16.77 -10.66
N GLY A 38 -0.56 17.52 -10.86
CA GLY A 38 0.53 17.65 -9.86
C GLY A 38 0.08 18.34 -8.58
N GLY A 39 -0.74 19.39 -8.68
CA GLY A 39 -1.33 20.08 -7.53
C GLY A 39 -2.36 19.24 -6.78
N LEU A 40 -3.26 18.54 -7.48
CA LEU A 40 -4.18 17.59 -6.86
C LEU A 40 -3.44 16.36 -6.30
N ARG A 41 -2.36 15.88 -6.94
CA ARG A 41 -1.47 14.87 -6.35
C ARG A 41 -0.84 15.31 -5.05
N TRP A 42 -0.60 16.61 -4.85
CA TRP A 42 -0.14 17.10 -3.55
C TRP A 42 -1.27 17.25 -2.52
N PHE A 43 -2.49 17.56 -2.97
CA PHE A 43 -3.67 17.71 -2.10
C PHE A 43 -4.36 16.39 -1.72
N PHE A 44 -4.07 15.28 -2.42
CA PHE A 44 -4.67 13.96 -2.20
C PHE A 44 -3.64 12.81 -2.10
N GLY A 45 -2.34 13.07 -2.31
CA GLY A 45 -1.30 12.04 -2.40
C GLY A 45 -0.25 12.12 -1.30
N TYR A 46 -0.71 12.20 -0.05
CA TYR A 46 0.11 12.03 1.16
C TYR A 46 -0.70 11.29 2.23
N ARG A 47 -1.09 10.05 1.89
CA ARG A 47 -1.60 9.01 2.81
C ARG A 47 -0.73 7.76 2.80
N ASP A 48 0.05 7.56 1.74
CA ASP A 48 0.95 6.42 1.55
C ASP A 48 2.28 6.64 2.30
N VAL A 49 2.26 6.54 3.64
CA VAL A 49 3.46 6.21 4.44
C VAL A 49 3.03 5.27 5.55
N GLY A 50 3.07 3.96 5.26
CA GLY A 50 3.67 3.04 6.20
C GLY A 50 5.18 3.30 6.25
N ALA A 51 5.86 2.92 7.34
CA ALA A 51 7.30 2.72 7.26
C ALA A 51 7.62 1.60 6.22
N PHE A 52 8.87 1.48 5.78
CA PHE A 52 9.21 0.48 4.75
C PHE A 52 8.93 -0.97 5.17
N ASP A 53 8.82 -1.20 6.48
CA ASP A 53 8.55 -2.50 7.11
C ASP A 53 7.05 -2.74 7.42
N PHE A 54 6.12 -1.84 7.03
CA PHE A 54 4.68 -1.95 7.36
C PHE A 54 3.74 -1.73 6.15
N THR A 55 2.70 -2.57 6.02
CA THR A 55 1.65 -2.49 4.99
C THR A 55 0.29 -2.11 5.58
N PRO A 56 -0.35 -1.02 5.15
CA PRO A 56 -1.63 -0.59 5.71
C PRO A 56 -2.83 -1.35 5.12
N HIS A 57 -3.64 -1.95 5.99
CA HIS A 57 -4.95 -2.54 5.68
C HIS A 57 -6.08 -1.69 6.28
N VAL A 58 -7.31 -1.92 5.82
CA VAL A 58 -8.50 -1.17 6.28
C VAL A 58 -9.55 -2.14 6.83
N ILE A 59 -9.63 -2.20 8.16
CA ILE A 59 -10.51 -3.08 8.93
C ILE A 59 -11.98 -2.64 8.80
N GLY A 60 -12.23 -1.32 8.68
CA GLY A 60 -13.55 -0.82 8.33
C GLY A 60 -13.64 0.70 8.18
N ILE A 61 -14.70 1.15 7.49
CA ILE A 61 -14.93 2.55 7.11
C ILE A 61 -16.38 2.95 7.42
N GLU A 62 -16.61 3.87 8.36
CA GLU A 62 -17.91 4.53 8.55
C GLU A 62 -18.01 5.77 7.62
N THR A 63 -18.89 5.74 6.61
CA THR A 63 -19.08 6.87 5.67
C THR A 63 -19.93 8.02 6.25
N GLY A 64 -19.55 8.52 7.44
CA GLY A 64 -20.17 9.70 8.04
C GLY A 64 -19.90 9.94 9.54
N ALA A 65 -19.15 9.06 10.22
CA ALA A 65 -18.88 9.18 11.65
C ALA A 65 -17.56 9.92 11.93
N VAL A 66 -17.58 10.77 12.95
CA VAL A 66 -16.44 10.93 13.86
C VAL A 66 -16.65 9.86 14.93
N GLY A 67 -15.64 9.09 15.32
CA GLY A 67 -15.85 7.78 15.96
C GLY A 67 -14.77 7.37 16.95
N VAL A 68 -13.78 6.61 16.45
CA VAL A 68 -12.89 5.74 17.23
C VAL A 68 -12.06 6.49 18.27
N GLN A 69 -12.20 6.11 19.54
CA GLN A 69 -11.45 6.65 20.68
C GLN A 69 -10.60 5.58 21.38
N GLY A 70 -11.18 4.43 21.68
CA GLY A 70 -10.51 3.22 22.17
C GLY A 70 -10.39 2.18 21.06
N VAL A 71 -9.26 1.46 21.07
CA VAL A 71 -8.97 0.30 20.23
C VAL A 71 -8.20 -0.68 21.11
N GLU A 72 -8.65 -1.92 21.21
CA GLU A 72 -7.93 -3.04 21.82
C GLU A 72 -8.02 -4.27 20.90
N VAL A 73 -7.11 -5.22 21.08
CA VAL A 73 -6.97 -6.43 20.27
C VAL A 73 -6.78 -7.63 21.20
N ALA A 74 -7.48 -8.73 20.92
CA ALA A 74 -7.35 -10.06 21.53
C ALA A 74 -8.23 -11.04 20.75
N ASP A 75 -7.94 -12.33 20.75
CA ASP A 75 -8.94 -13.37 20.44
C ASP A 75 -10.20 -13.18 21.32
N LEU A 76 -11.37 -13.03 20.69
CA LEU A 76 -12.66 -12.77 21.35
C LEU A 76 -13.67 -13.92 21.20
N ASP A 77 -13.40 -14.98 20.43
CA ASP A 77 -14.30 -16.17 20.42
C ASP A 77 -13.62 -17.55 20.43
N GLY A 78 -12.32 -17.59 20.69
CA GLY A 78 -11.58 -18.80 21.05
C GLY A 78 -11.20 -19.68 19.87
N ASP A 79 -11.17 -19.14 18.64
CA ASP A 79 -10.67 -19.86 17.47
C ASP A 79 -9.15 -19.79 17.29
N GLY A 80 -8.51 -18.77 17.88
CA GLY A 80 -7.07 -18.54 17.86
C GLY A 80 -6.62 -17.33 17.04
N ASP A 81 -7.55 -16.56 16.46
CA ASP A 81 -7.26 -15.43 15.58
C ASP A 81 -7.47 -14.11 16.36
N ASP A 82 -6.51 -13.18 16.31
CA ASP A 82 -6.60 -11.93 17.09
C ASP A 82 -7.69 -10.98 16.52
N ASP A 83 -8.73 -10.72 17.33
CA ASP A 83 -9.91 -9.93 17.00
C ASP A 83 -9.75 -8.45 17.39
N VAL A 84 -10.41 -7.53 16.68
CA VAL A 84 -10.30 -6.07 16.95
C VAL A 84 -11.60 -5.53 17.54
N MET A 85 -11.53 -4.89 18.71
CA MET A 85 -12.68 -4.21 19.33
C MET A 85 -12.42 -2.71 19.51
N THR A 86 -13.44 -1.90 19.22
CA THR A 86 -13.35 -0.44 19.29
C THR A 86 -14.48 0.20 20.10
N ALA A 87 -14.14 1.32 20.73
CA ALA A 87 -15.05 2.17 21.47
C ALA A 87 -14.97 3.60 20.91
N GLY A 88 -16.11 4.21 20.57
CA GLY A 88 -16.15 5.51 19.91
C GLY A 88 -17.49 6.20 19.93
N SER A 89 -17.58 7.35 19.26
CA SER A 89 -18.84 8.10 19.10
C SER A 89 -19.88 7.39 18.21
N ASP A 90 -19.45 6.36 17.50
CA ASP A 90 -20.23 5.39 16.73
C ASP A 90 -20.68 4.16 17.57
N GLY A 91 -20.16 4.00 18.79
CA GLY A 91 -20.63 3.00 19.76
C GLY A 91 -19.54 2.04 20.24
N VAL A 92 -19.92 0.77 20.36
CA VAL A 92 -19.02 -0.36 20.66
C VAL A 92 -19.13 -1.36 19.51
N ILE A 93 -18.01 -1.68 18.88
CA ILE A 93 -17.93 -2.44 17.63
C ILE A 93 -16.87 -3.54 17.78
N VAL A 94 -17.18 -4.73 17.30
CA VAL A 94 -16.23 -5.85 17.14
C VAL A 94 -16.01 -6.07 15.65
N TYR A 95 -14.79 -6.43 15.29
CA TYR A 95 -14.36 -6.77 13.95
C TYR A 95 -13.72 -8.15 14.04
N ARG A 96 -14.49 -9.21 13.70
CA ARG A 96 -13.97 -10.58 13.73
C ARG A 96 -12.95 -10.79 12.60
N ASN A 97 -11.80 -11.37 12.88
CA ASN A 97 -10.74 -11.66 11.92
C ASN A 97 -11.00 -12.95 11.08
N ASP A 98 -10.08 -13.27 10.16
CA ASP A 98 -10.02 -14.53 9.40
C ASP A 98 -8.57 -14.94 9.00
N ASP A 99 -7.59 -14.62 9.86
CA ASP A 99 -6.14 -14.73 9.60
C ASP A 99 -5.60 -13.98 8.36
N ASN A 100 -6.45 -13.24 7.63
CA ASN A 100 -6.11 -12.68 6.32
C ASN A 100 -6.60 -11.22 6.17
N TYR A 101 -6.78 -10.52 7.30
CA TYR A 101 -7.31 -9.15 7.40
C TYR A 101 -8.71 -8.94 6.80
N ASN A 102 -9.55 -9.97 6.57
CA ASN A 102 -10.93 -9.79 6.10
C ASN A 102 -11.92 -9.72 7.27
N PHE A 103 -12.09 -8.52 7.83
CA PHE A 103 -12.85 -8.37 9.07
C PHE A 103 -14.39 -8.37 8.92
N LEU A 104 -15.08 -9.22 9.69
CA LEU A 104 -16.54 -9.20 9.84
C LEU A 104 -16.97 -8.27 10.98
N ARG A 105 -17.43 -7.07 10.61
CA ARG A 105 -17.83 -6.00 11.53
C ARG A 105 -19.24 -6.17 12.12
N ASP A 106 -19.36 -6.27 13.44
CA ASP A 106 -20.63 -6.26 14.21
C ASP A 106 -20.70 -5.10 15.25
N ARG A 107 -21.88 -4.57 15.56
CA ARG A 107 -22.08 -3.42 16.49
C ARG A 107 -22.84 -3.87 17.75
N LYS A 108 -22.15 -3.87 18.90
CA LYS A 108 -22.68 -4.33 20.19
C LYS A 108 -23.44 -3.24 20.97
N ASP A 109 -23.05 -1.97 20.86
CA ASP A 109 -23.79 -0.80 21.37
C ASP A 109 -23.68 0.40 20.38
N ASP A 110 -24.64 1.33 20.39
CA ASP A 110 -24.74 2.53 19.55
C ASP A 110 -24.47 3.86 20.29
N LYS A 111 -24.21 3.82 21.61
CA LYS A 111 -23.96 4.98 22.47
C LYS A 111 -22.48 5.33 22.48
N LEU A 112 -22.19 6.63 22.37
CA LEU A 112 -20.84 7.18 22.47
C LEU A 112 -20.07 6.60 23.68
N ALA A 113 -18.97 5.94 23.37
CA ALA A 113 -17.99 5.42 24.31
C ALA A 113 -16.64 6.16 24.17
N GLU A 114 -15.81 6.09 25.20
CA GLU A 114 -14.46 6.69 25.21
C GLU A 114 -13.34 5.66 25.37
N ARG A 115 -13.46 4.75 26.36
CA ARG A 115 -12.41 3.79 26.70
C ARG A 115 -12.93 2.37 26.69
N LEU A 116 -12.00 1.45 26.44
CA LEU A 116 -12.16 0.01 26.35
C LEU A 116 -11.00 -0.64 27.13
N GLN A 117 -11.26 -1.75 27.80
CA GLN A 117 -10.26 -2.71 28.28
C GLN A 117 -10.83 -4.10 28.02
N LEU A 118 -10.01 -5.00 27.48
CA LEU A 118 -10.32 -6.42 27.32
C LEU A 118 -9.69 -7.21 28.47
N ILE A 119 -10.49 -8.07 29.12
CA ILE A 119 -10.11 -8.93 30.25
C ILE A 119 -11.34 -9.79 30.60
N ASP A 120 -11.20 -11.09 30.84
CA ASP A 120 -12.24 -11.96 31.46
C ASP A 120 -12.60 -11.41 32.86
N ILE A 121 -13.87 -11.10 33.15
CA ILE A 121 -14.30 -10.46 34.41
C ILE A 121 -14.98 -11.43 35.39
N ASP A 122 -15.44 -12.61 34.94
CA ASP A 122 -16.13 -13.59 35.81
C ASP A 122 -15.53 -15.00 35.89
N ASP A 123 -14.33 -15.21 35.33
CA ASP A 123 -13.48 -16.42 35.42
C ASP A 123 -14.11 -17.64 34.71
N ASP A 124 -14.75 -17.40 33.56
CA ASP A 124 -15.36 -18.43 32.71
C ASP A 124 -14.47 -18.86 31.52
N GLY A 125 -13.52 -18.01 31.12
CA GLY A 125 -12.52 -18.25 30.08
C GLY A 125 -12.70 -17.44 28.79
N ASP A 126 -13.86 -16.82 28.57
CA ASP A 126 -14.10 -15.93 27.42
C ASP A 126 -13.72 -14.46 27.75
N VAL A 127 -13.25 -13.70 26.75
CA VAL A 127 -12.71 -12.34 26.99
C VAL A 127 -13.82 -11.29 27.01
N ASP A 128 -14.05 -10.65 28.17
CA ASP A 128 -15.02 -9.55 28.33
C ASP A 128 -14.45 -8.18 27.93
N ALA A 129 -15.37 -7.21 27.78
CA ALA A 129 -15.03 -5.81 27.50
C ALA A 129 -15.57 -4.83 28.55
N LEU A 130 -14.69 -4.16 29.30
CA LEU A 130 -15.02 -3.02 30.15
C LEU A 130 -15.04 -1.72 29.33
N VAL A 131 -16.15 -0.96 29.36
CA VAL A 131 -16.36 0.22 28.50
C VAL A 131 -16.89 1.42 29.28
N THR A 132 -16.33 2.61 29.01
CA THR A 132 -16.81 3.90 29.58
C THR A 132 -17.66 4.71 28.59
N PHE A 133 -18.75 5.30 29.11
CA PHE A 133 -19.77 6.06 28.37
C PHE A 133 -19.96 7.45 29.00
N PRO A 134 -19.15 8.46 28.63
CA PRO A 134 -19.23 9.80 29.23
C PRO A 134 -20.60 10.47 29.01
N GLY A 135 -20.97 11.39 29.90
CA GLY A 135 -22.29 12.02 29.95
C GLY A 135 -23.47 11.11 30.34
N SER A 136 -23.21 9.89 30.84
CA SER A 136 -24.24 8.92 31.26
C SER A 136 -24.29 8.71 32.78
N PRO A 137 -25.47 8.63 33.42
CA PRO A 137 -25.56 8.24 34.84
C PRO A 137 -25.20 6.76 35.10
N THR A 138 -24.94 5.98 34.04
CA THR A 138 -24.40 4.61 34.05
C THR A 138 -23.17 4.57 33.14
N ALA A 139 -22.18 5.40 33.45
CA ALA A 139 -21.04 5.66 32.56
C ALA A 139 -19.95 4.58 32.57
N VAL A 140 -20.13 3.48 33.30
CA VAL A 140 -19.32 2.26 33.11
C VAL A 140 -20.24 1.05 32.97
N ARG A 141 -19.95 0.22 31.98
CA ARG A 141 -20.56 -1.10 31.75
C ARG A 141 -19.44 -2.09 31.45
N TRP A 142 -19.65 -3.34 31.80
CA TRP A 142 -18.88 -4.44 31.22
C TRP A 142 -19.79 -5.26 30.32
N TYR A 143 -19.21 -5.90 29.32
CA TYR A 143 -19.93 -6.73 28.36
C TYR A 143 -19.43 -8.16 28.53
N GLU A 144 -20.30 -8.98 29.14
CA GLU A 144 -20.17 -10.41 29.38
C GLU A 144 -20.17 -11.16 28.04
N ASN A 145 -19.06 -11.77 27.65
CA ASN A 145 -18.89 -12.48 26.39
C ASN A 145 -19.26 -13.95 26.54
N THR A 146 -20.51 -14.31 26.25
CA THR A 146 -21.00 -15.69 26.45
C THR A 146 -20.59 -16.67 25.32
N GLY A 147 -19.33 -16.58 24.87
CA GLY A 147 -18.75 -17.28 23.71
C GLY A 147 -19.30 -16.81 22.36
N ASP A 148 -18.65 -17.19 21.25
CA ASP A 148 -19.09 -16.88 19.87
C ASP A 148 -19.41 -15.37 19.64
N LEU A 149 -18.67 -14.45 20.28
CA LEU A 149 -18.89 -12.98 20.33
C LEU A 149 -20.26 -12.53 20.88
N ASN A 150 -20.90 -13.32 21.75
CA ASN A 150 -22.25 -13.04 22.27
C ASN A 150 -22.23 -12.16 23.54
N PHE A 151 -21.90 -10.89 23.34
CA PHE A 151 -21.78 -9.88 24.40
C PHE A 151 -23.11 -9.45 25.03
N THR A 152 -23.21 -9.54 26.36
CA THR A 152 -24.34 -9.09 27.18
C THR A 152 -23.94 -7.91 28.09
N ALA A 153 -24.59 -6.76 27.91
CA ALA A 153 -24.24 -5.54 28.64
C ALA A 153 -24.69 -5.55 30.12
N ARG A 154 -23.72 -5.67 31.03
CA ARG A 154 -23.90 -5.56 32.49
C ARG A 154 -23.53 -4.15 32.99
N SER A 155 -24.04 -3.74 34.15
CA SER A 155 -23.79 -2.38 34.68
C SER A 155 -23.43 -2.37 36.16
N LEU A 156 -22.35 -1.66 36.48
CA LEU A 156 -21.89 -1.35 37.84
C LEU A 156 -22.86 -0.43 38.61
N GLY A 157 -23.78 0.24 37.92
CA GLY A 157 -24.67 1.24 38.52
C GLY A 157 -24.10 2.67 38.44
N ALA A 158 -24.17 3.42 39.54
CA ALA A 158 -23.85 4.85 39.57
C ALA A 158 -22.35 5.11 39.84
N THR A 159 -21.60 5.32 38.76
CA THR A 159 -20.15 5.57 38.76
C THR A 159 -19.75 7.04 38.83
N GLY A 160 -20.72 7.95 38.75
CA GLY A 160 -20.50 9.37 38.49
C GLY A 160 -20.42 9.68 36.99
N ASP A 161 -20.52 10.96 36.67
CA ASP A 161 -20.30 11.53 35.33
C ASP A 161 -18.80 11.42 34.95
N ASP A 162 -18.55 11.27 33.65
CA ASP A 162 -17.25 11.17 32.96
C ASP A 162 -16.17 10.37 33.70
N PRO A 163 -16.42 9.09 34.05
CA PRO A 163 -15.49 8.27 34.81
C PRO A 163 -14.40 7.63 33.92
N VAL A 164 -13.19 7.56 34.46
CA VAL A 164 -12.18 6.59 34.01
C VAL A 164 -12.38 5.30 34.81
N ALA A 165 -12.30 4.14 34.14
CA ALA A 165 -12.42 2.83 34.79
C ALA A 165 -11.38 1.83 34.25
N PHE A 166 -10.90 0.93 35.11
CA PHE A 166 -10.05 -0.22 34.78
C PHE A 166 -10.40 -1.41 35.69
N ALA A 167 -10.14 -2.62 35.21
CA ALA A 167 -10.39 -3.90 35.88
C ALA A 167 -9.09 -4.66 36.19
N ALA A 168 -9.03 -5.34 37.34
CA ALA A 168 -7.98 -6.26 37.79
C ALA A 168 -8.43 -6.99 39.08
N ASP A 169 -7.84 -8.13 39.44
CA ASP A 169 -7.94 -8.69 40.80
C ASP A 169 -7.13 -7.81 41.78
N ILE A 170 -7.77 -7.14 42.74
CA ILE A 170 -7.13 -6.09 43.57
C ILE A 170 -6.81 -6.54 45.00
N ASP A 171 -7.54 -7.52 45.57
CA ASP A 171 -7.16 -8.15 46.85
C ASP A 171 -6.60 -9.58 46.75
N ALA A 172 -6.25 -10.02 45.52
CA ALA A 172 -5.56 -11.26 45.19
C ALA A 172 -6.38 -12.52 45.58
N ASP A 173 -7.69 -12.46 45.34
CA ASP A 173 -8.66 -13.53 45.67
C ASP A 173 -9.07 -14.40 44.47
N GLY A 174 -8.74 -13.96 43.25
CA GLY A 174 -9.05 -14.61 41.97
C GLY A 174 -10.20 -13.96 41.19
N ALA A 175 -11.07 -13.16 41.81
CA ALA A 175 -12.13 -12.46 41.10
C ALA A 175 -11.68 -11.08 40.59
N ILE A 176 -12.14 -10.68 39.40
CA ILE A 176 -11.79 -9.37 38.84
C ILE A 176 -12.65 -8.26 39.46
N ASP A 177 -11.96 -7.32 40.13
CA ASP A 177 -12.50 -6.07 40.65
C ASP A 177 -12.40 -4.94 39.62
N ILE A 178 -13.09 -3.82 39.91
CA ILE A 178 -13.06 -2.62 39.06
C ILE A 178 -12.75 -1.38 39.89
N VAL A 179 -11.87 -0.49 39.39
CA VAL A 179 -11.63 0.85 39.93
C VAL A 179 -12.27 1.89 39.03
N THR A 180 -12.92 2.90 39.62
CA THR A 180 -13.47 4.05 38.89
C THR A 180 -13.06 5.38 39.53
N ALA A 181 -12.68 6.36 38.71
CA ALA A 181 -12.53 7.75 39.11
C ALA A 181 -13.51 8.63 38.32
N GLY A 182 -14.57 9.13 38.96
CA GLY A 182 -15.64 9.91 38.32
C GLY A 182 -16.29 10.94 39.26
N SER A 183 -17.27 11.71 38.79
CA SER A 183 -17.88 12.83 39.53
C SER A 183 -19.40 12.72 39.70
N ASP A 184 -19.89 12.71 40.95
CA ASP A 184 -21.34 12.84 41.24
C ASP A 184 -21.80 14.32 41.19
N GLY A 185 -21.42 15.07 40.14
CA GLY A 185 -21.64 16.52 40.06
C GLY A 185 -20.82 17.35 41.07
N GLY A 186 -19.65 16.85 41.45
CA GLY A 186 -18.78 17.43 42.49
C GLY A 186 -17.29 17.14 42.25
N PRO A 187 -16.46 17.04 43.30
CA PRO A 187 -15.05 16.65 43.15
C PRO A 187 -14.91 15.18 42.73
N ILE A 188 -13.91 14.89 41.89
CA ILE A 188 -13.65 13.52 41.39
C ILE A 188 -13.36 12.59 42.56
N THR A 189 -14.01 11.43 42.57
CA THR A 189 -13.96 10.42 43.64
C THR A 189 -13.46 9.11 43.10
N LEU A 190 -12.39 8.58 43.71
CA LEU A 190 -11.80 7.28 43.42
C LEU A 190 -12.52 6.20 44.25
N ARG A 191 -13.05 5.17 43.58
CA ARG A 191 -13.79 4.04 44.16
C ARG A 191 -13.18 2.74 43.66
N ARG A 192 -13.14 1.70 44.51
CA ARG A 192 -13.05 0.30 44.05
C ARG A 192 -14.41 -0.37 44.17
N TRP A 193 -14.64 -1.38 43.36
CA TRP A 193 -15.87 -2.14 43.22
C TRP A 193 -15.52 -3.61 43.33
N MET A 194 -15.83 -4.22 44.48
CA MET A 194 -15.46 -5.61 44.76
C MET A 194 -16.37 -6.61 44.05
N ASN A 195 -15.82 -7.57 43.31
CA ASN A 195 -16.51 -8.77 42.86
C ASN A 195 -16.20 -9.92 43.82
N ASN A 196 -17.22 -10.60 44.35
CA ASN A 196 -17.00 -11.78 45.21
C ASN A 196 -17.41 -13.05 44.45
N GLY A 197 -16.87 -13.26 43.24
CA GLY A 197 -17.19 -14.37 42.34
C GLY A 197 -18.71 -14.55 42.11
N SER A 198 -19.43 -13.48 41.77
CA SER A 198 -20.90 -13.51 41.64
C SER A 198 -21.50 -12.40 40.79
N GLU A 199 -20.75 -11.86 39.81
CA GLU A 199 -21.14 -10.77 38.89
C GLU A 199 -21.59 -9.46 39.60
N THR A 200 -21.49 -9.39 40.93
CA THR A 200 -22.24 -8.46 41.79
C THR A 200 -21.30 -7.53 42.55
N PHE A 201 -21.03 -6.39 41.92
CA PHE A 201 -20.04 -5.42 42.36
C PHE A 201 -20.48 -4.56 43.56
N THR A 202 -19.62 -4.44 44.58
CA THR A 202 -19.86 -3.60 45.78
C THR A 202 -18.86 -2.46 45.88
N SER A 203 -19.30 -1.20 45.76
CA SER A 203 -18.40 -0.04 45.81
C SER A 203 -17.95 0.38 47.21
N THR A 204 -16.69 0.80 47.31
CA THR A 204 -16.11 1.53 48.44
C THR A 204 -15.24 2.69 47.94
N THR A 205 -15.40 3.88 48.52
CA THR A 205 -14.54 5.04 48.22
C THR A 205 -13.15 4.86 48.80
N ILE A 206 -12.12 4.96 47.95
CA ILE A 206 -10.71 5.07 48.36
C ILE A 206 -10.42 6.52 48.76
N ALA A 207 -10.78 7.49 47.90
CA ALA A 207 -10.51 8.91 48.12
C ALA A 207 -11.50 9.81 47.37
N SER A 208 -11.58 11.08 47.81
CA SER A 208 -12.38 12.13 47.17
C SER A 208 -11.53 13.38 46.95
N ASP A 209 -11.87 14.17 45.93
CA ASP A 209 -11.10 15.35 45.47
C ASP A 209 -9.69 14.98 44.97
N THR A 210 -9.62 13.88 44.20
CA THR A 210 -8.37 13.32 43.68
C THR A 210 -7.88 14.00 42.39
N GLY A 211 -8.80 14.60 41.62
CA GLY A 211 -8.50 15.29 40.36
C GLY A 211 -8.01 14.38 39.22
N ILE A 212 -8.28 13.07 39.30
CA ILE A 212 -7.78 12.04 38.39
C ILE A 212 -8.50 12.10 37.03
N THR A 213 -7.73 12.08 35.93
CA THR A 213 -8.18 12.10 34.52
C THR A 213 -7.64 10.92 33.69
N ALA A 214 -6.67 10.18 34.24
CA ALA A 214 -6.17 8.91 33.71
C ALA A 214 -5.75 8.01 34.88
N LEU A 215 -5.94 6.71 34.76
CA LEU A 215 -5.44 5.72 35.71
C LEU A 215 -5.07 4.41 34.98
N THR A 216 -4.35 3.54 35.66
CA THR A 216 -4.08 2.15 35.28
C THR A 216 -3.81 1.35 36.56
N ILE A 217 -3.93 0.02 36.51
CA ILE A 217 -3.79 -0.87 37.67
C ILE A 217 -2.70 -1.91 37.37
N SER A 218 -1.73 -2.07 38.27
CA SER A 218 -0.65 -3.07 38.14
C SER A 218 0.08 -3.25 39.47
N ASP A 219 0.57 -4.45 39.78
CA ASP A 219 1.52 -4.68 40.87
C ASP A 219 2.86 -4.02 40.51
N ILE A 220 2.98 -2.72 40.80
CA ILE A 220 4.13 -1.89 40.41
C ILE A 220 5.32 -2.06 41.37
N ASN A 221 5.07 -2.52 42.60
CA ASN A 221 6.06 -2.65 43.67
C ASN A 221 6.56 -4.11 43.85
N GLY A 222 5.92 -5.09 43.22
CA GLY A 222 6.27 -6.51 43.25
C GLY A 222 5.79 -7.23 44.52
N ASN A 223 4.69 -6.76 45.14
CA ASN A 223 4.19 -7.29 46.41
C ASN A 223 3.09 -8.36 46.26
N GLY A 224 2.55 -8.57 45.05
CA GLY A 224 1.48 -9.52 44.74
C GLY A 224 0.06 -8.95 44.82
N TYR A 225 -0.13 -7.66 45.08
CA TYR A 225 -1.42 -6.96 45.03
C TYR A 225 -1.34 -5.78 44.04
N PRO A 226 -2.24 -5.66 43.06
CA PRO A 226 -2.19 -4.55 42.10
C PRO A 226 -2.46 -3.17 42.71
N ASP A 227 -1.53 -2.25 42.48
CA ASP A 227 -1.60 -0.84 42.87
C ASP A 227 -2.27 0.00 41.79
N ILE A 228 -2.80 1.17 42.16
CA ILE A 228 -3.38 2.13 41.20
C ILE A 228 -2.35 3.23 40.90
N ILE A 229 -1.92 3.34 39.64
CA ILE A 229 -1.20 4.51 39.14
C ILE A 229 -2.20 5.47 38.52
N ALA A 230 -2.20 6.73 38.93
CA ALA A 230 -3.18 7.72 38.49
C ALA A 230 -2.55 9.09 38.17
N GLY A 231 -3.11 9.80 37.21
CA GLY A 231 -2.67 11.12 36.79
C GLY A 231 -3.84 12.09 36.66
N GLY A 232 -3.55 13.38 36.82
CA GLY A 232 -4.53 14.43 36.58
C GLY A 232 -4.07 15.80 37.08
N THR A 233 -4.96 16.55 37.74
CA THR A 233 -4.68 17.93 38.16
C THR A 233 -3.67 18.05 39.29
N ALA A 234 -3.42 16.96 40.03
CA ALA A 234 -2.49 16.90 41.16
C ALA A 234 -1.31 15.95 40.90
N GLY A 235 -0.75 15.98 39.67
CA GLY A 235 0.43 15.21 39.30
C GLY A 235 0.19 13.74 38.96
N LEU A 236 1.28 13.00 38.87
CA LEU A 236 1.32 11.53 38.82
C LEU A 236 1.36 10.98 40.26
N GLN A 237 0.49 10.04 40.55
CA GLN A 237 0.20 9.49 41.88
C GLN A 237 0.32 7.97 41.83
N HIS A 238 0.88 7.37 42.88
CA HIS A 238 0.83 5.94 43.14
C HIS A 238 0.00 5.72 44.40
N TRP A 239 -1.02 4.88 44.30
CA TRP A 239 -1.82 4.44 45.44
C TRP A 239 -1.45 3.00 45.73
N ASP A 240 -0.58 2.83 46.72
CA ASP A 240 -0.03 1.57 47.20
C ASP A 240 -1.06 0.81 48.05
N THR A 241 -1.20 -0.50 47.81
CA THR A 241 -1.95 -1.43 48.65
C THR A 241 -1.15 -2.70 48.95
N SER A 242 -1.61 -3.45 49.95
CA SER A 242 -1.03 -4.74 50.37
C SER A 242 -2.10 -5.74 50.82
N ASN A 243 -3.36 -5.50 50.41
CA ASN A 243 -4.55 -6.32 50.67
C ASN A 243 -5.81 -5.82 49.92
N GLY A 244 -5.67 -5.00 48.88
CA GLY A 244 -6.73 -4.24 48.17
C GLY A 244 -7.66 -3.34 49.01
N ALA A 245 -7.65 -3.46 50.34
CA ALA A 245 -8.59 -2.83 51.25
C ALA A 245 -8.07 -1.54 51.87
N SER A 246 -6.75 -1.44 52.05
CA SER A 246 -6.05 -0.30 52.66
C SER A 246 -5.13 0.36 51.64
N TRP A 247 -5.13 1.69 51.57
CA TRP A 247 -4.48 2.44 50.50
C TRP A 247 -3.60 3.57 51.05
N THR A 248 -2.40 3.73 50.49
CA THR A 248 -1.48 4.83 50.79
C THR A 248 -1.01 5.54 49.52
N ARG A 249 -1.26 6.85 49.41
CA ARG A 249 -0.83 7.67 48.28
C ARG A 249 0.61 8.17 48.43
N ALA A 250 1.41 7.99 47.40
CA ALA A 250 2.64 8.73 47.13
C ALA A 250 2.45 9.62 45.88
N ASP A 251 3.07 10.80 45.88
CA ASP A 251 3.14 11.68 44.71
C ASP A 251 4.49 11.47 44.00
N ILE A 252 4.43 11.06 42.74
CA ILE A 252 5.61 10.74 41.91
C ILE A 252 6.16 12.00 41.23
N ASP A 253 5.28 12.76 40.57
CA ASP A 253 5.67 13.97 39.83
C ASP A 253 4.51 14.98 39.77
N ASP A 254 4.63 16.01 40.59
CA ASP A 254 3.72 17.16 40.70
C ASP A 254 4.06 18.32 39.74
N SER A 255 5.16 18.21 38.98
CA SER A 255 5.64 19.27 38.08
C SER A 255 4.84 19.37 36.76
N LYS A 256 3.94 18.41 36.53
CA LYS A 256 3.15 18.18 35.33
C LYS A 256 1.70 17.93 35.70
N SER A 257 0.75 18.53 35.00
CA SER A 257 -0.68 18.49 35.35
C SER A 257 -1.56 18.31 34.11
N ASN A 258 -2.57 17.44 34.23
CA ASN A 258 -3.51 17.06 33.16
C ASN A 258 -2.97 16.02 32.14
N ARG A 259 -2.18 15.04 32.63
CA ARG A 259 -1.83 13.81 31.88
C ARG A 259 -3.08 13.14 31.30
N THR A 260 -3.02 12.79 30.02
CA THR A 260 -4.15 12.24 29.27
C THR A 260 -4.20 10.72 29.24
N TYR A 261 -3.03 10.05 29.28
CA TYR A 261 -2.95 8.60 29.28
C TYR A 261 -1.77 8.09 30.13
N ILE A 262 -1.97 6.93 30.76
CA ILE A 262 -0.96 6.21 31.52
C ILE A 262 -1.07 4.73 31.16
N SER A 263 0.06 4.06 30.94
CA SER A 263 0.16 2.60 30.90
C SER A 263 1.30 2.12 31.79
N THR A 264 1.28 0.82 32.11
CA THR A 264 2.36 0.13 32.82
C THR A 264 2.77 -1.12 32.05
N ALA A 265 4.05 -1.50 32.15
CA ALA A 265 4.60 -2.69 31.52
C ALA A 265 5.76 -3.24 32.36
N GLU A 266 6.15 -4.49 32.12
CA GLU A 266 7.25 -5.18 32.80
C GLU A 266 8.28 -5.66 31.77
N THR A 267 9.56 -5.39 32.00
CA THR A 267 10.64 -5.84 31.10
C THR A 267 10.91 -7.33 31.26
N ALA A 268 11.58 -7.94 30.27
CA ALA A 268 12.14 -9.30 30.38
C ALA A 268 13.15 -9.49 31.54
N THR A 269 13.51 -8.41 32.25
CA THR A 269 14.36 -8.39 33.45
C THR A 269 13.59 -8.20 34.77
N GLY A 270 12.26 -8.15 34.73
CA GLY A 270 11.39 -7.95 35.91
C GLY A 270 11.35 -6.50 36.43
N GLY A 271 11.77 -5.52 35.61
CA GLY A 271 11.75 -4.11 35.94
C GLY A 271 10.48 -3.44 35.41
N LYS A 272 9.67 -2.84 36.28
CA LYS A 272 8.36 -2.30 35.89
C LYS A 272 8.43 -0.82 35.51
N TRP A 273 7.73 -0.47 34.45
CA TRP A 273 7.74 0.83 33.78
C TRP A 273 6.37 1.51 33.94
N ILE A 274 6.36 2.82 34.20
CA ILE A 274 5.17 3.67 34.07
C ILE A 274 5.39 4.59 32.86
N VAL A 275 4.54 4.50 31.86
CA VAL A 275 4.58 5.36 30.66
C VAL A 275 3.45 6.39 30.76
N THR A 276 3.75 7.65 30.47
CA THR A 276 2.75 8.73 30.45
C THR A 276 2.79 9.50 29.15
N ALA A 277 1.63 9.66 28.51
CA ALA A 277 1.42 10.66 27.46
C ALA A 277 0.72 11.88 28.07
N ASP A 278 1.26 13.07 27.80
CA ASP A 278 0.67 14.34 28.24
C ASP A 278 0.45 15.25 27.03
N HIS A 279 -0.83 15.45 26.69
CA HIS A 279 -1.27 16.31 25.59
C HIS A 279 -1.05 17.81 25.87
N VAL A 280 -1.03 18.23 27.14
CA VAL A 280 -0.93 19.64 27.53
C VAL A 280 0.53 20.08 27.69
N ASP A 281 1.35 19.19 28.24
CA ASP A 281 2.81 19.38 28.35
C ASP A 281 3.58 18.89 27.11
N ASP A 282 2.88 18.36 26.09
CA ASP A 282 3.37 18.03 24.75
C ASP A 282 4.56 17.03 24.78
N GLU A 283 4.40 15.93 25.53
CA GLU A 283 5.48 14.96 25.77
C GLU A 283 5.05 13.49 26.03
N VAL A 284 6.00 12.59 25.81
CA VAL A 284 5.99 11.18 26.27
C VAL A 284 7.16 10.98 27.23
N ALA A 285 6.85 10.53 28.44
CA ALA A 285 7.80 10.28 29.50
C ALA A 285 7.62 8.87 30.11
N LEU A 286 8.72 8.35 30.64
CA LEU A 286 8.86 7.03 31.23
C LEU A 286 9.43 7.16 32.65
N TYR A 287 8.90 6.41 33.61
CA TYR A 287 9.37 6.35 35.00
C TYR A 287 9.63 4.90 35.37
N ARG A 288 10.78 4.62 36.00
CA ARG A 288 11.06 3.30 36.58
C ARG A 288 10.37 3.15 37.94
N SER A 289 9.71 2.03 38.19
CA SER A 289 9.01 1.73 39.45
C SER A 289 9.91 1.79 40.70
N ASP A 290 11.15 1.30 40.59
CA ASP A 290 12.10 1.14 41.70
C ASP A 290 12.59 2.45 42.34
N SER A 291 12.53 3.54 41.58
CA SER A 291 13.24 4.80 41.85
C SER A 291 12.44 6.04 41.47
N TYR A 292 11.35 5.86 40.74
CA TYR A 292 10.58 6.90 40.04
C TYR A 292 11.44 7.82 39.16
N GLY A 293 12.58 7.31 38.66
CA GLY A 293 13.49 8.02 37.77
C GLY A 293 12.83 8.34 36.44
N ARG A 294 12.51 9.62 36.22
CA ARG A 294 11.86 10.14 35.00
C ARG A 294 12.84 10.29 33.83
N LEU A 295 12.62 9.53 32.77
CA LEU A 295 13.19 9.72 31.44
C LEU A 295 12.19 10.46 30.54
N LEU A 296 12.67 11.49 29.83
CA LEU A 296 11.91 12.12 28.74
C LEU A 296 12.28 11.39 27.44
N VAL A 297 11.34 10.67 26.84
CA VAL A 297 11.57 9.99 25.55
C VAL A 297 11.41 10.98 24.41
N LYS A 298 10.32 11.77 24.43
CA LYS A 298 10.03 12.79 23.41
C LYS A 298 9.27 13.96 24.00
N GLY A 299 9.60 15.17 23.54
CA GLY A 299 8.74 16.36 23.64
C GLY A 299 8.52 16.97 22.25
N SER A 300 7.43 17.72 22.08
CA SER A 300 6.90 18.17 20.79
C SER A 300 6.52 17.01 19.87
N VAL A 301 5.40 16.40 20.23
CA VAL A 301 4.84 15.16 19.68
C VAL A 301 3.31 15.07 19.78
N ASP A 302 2.64 15.93 20.56
CA ASP A 302 1.19 15.96 20.76
C ASP A 302 0.58 14.60 21.17
N ALA A 303 1.23 13.95 22.13
CA ALA A 303 0.94 12.55 22.48
C ALA A 303 -0.39 12.39 23.22
N LYS A 304 -1.24 11.49 22.72
CA LYS A 304 -2.57 11.20 23.25
C LYS A 304 -2.61 9.88 24.01
N VAL A 305 -2.13 8.81 23.40
CA VAL A 305 -1.91 7.48 24.00
C VAL A 305 -0.44 7.10 23.84
N ALA A 306 0.09 6.38 24.83
CA ALA A 306 1.39 5.71 24.75
C ALA A 306 1.31 4.34 25.45
N LYS A 307 1.61 3.27 24.72
CA LYS A 307 1.73 1.89 25.23
C LYS A 307 3.19 1.44 25.12
N ALA A 308 3.67 0.64 26.08
CA ALA A 308 4.97 -0.04 25.97
C ALA A 308 4.77 -1.46 25.44
N ILE A 309 5.61 -1.86 24.48
CA ILE A 309 5.55 -3.15 23.76
C ILE A 309 6.98 -3.60 23.44
N ASP A 310 7.25 -4.90 23.38
CA ASP A 310 8.45 -5.44 22.73
C ASP A 310 8.03 -5.82 21.30
N ILE A 311 8.10 -4.87 20.37
CA ILE A 311 7.64 -5.15 19.00
C ILE A 311 8.71 -5.96 18.23
N GLU A 312 9.98 -5.84 18.61
CA GLU A 312 11.10 -6.54 17.97
C GLU A 312 11.16 -8.04 18.33
N GLY A 313 10.56 -8.46 19.45
CA GLY A 313 10.67 -9.81 20.01
C GLY A 313 12.05 -10.11 20.61
N ASP A 314 12.70 -9.08 21.17
CA ASP A 314 14.13 -9.10 21.49
C ASP A 314 14.45 -8.85 22.98
N GLY A 315 13.44 -8.47 23.77
CA GLY A 315 13.42 -8.44 25.24
C GLY A 315 13.45 -7.04 25.86
N ASP A 316 13.70 -6.01 25.06
CA ASP A 316 13.71 -4.60 25.45
C ASP A 316 12.40 -3.90 25.02
N LEU A 317 11.84 -3.07 25.90
CA LEU A 317 10.54 -2.42 25.64
C LEU A 317 10.69 -1.12 24.83
N ASP A 318 9.93 -1.04 23.75
CA ASP A 318 9.67 0.11 22.89
C ASP A 318 8.43 0.89 23.35
N LEU A 319 8.20 2.09 22.81
CA LEU A 319 6.96 2.85 23.03
C LEU A 319 6.20 3.14 21.73
N LEU A 320 4.95 2.67 21.64
CA LEU A 320 4.01 2.98 20.57
C LEU A 320 3.10 4.15 20.99
N VAL A 321 3.03 5.20 20.16
CA VAL A 321 2.48 6.51 20.52
C VAL A 321 1.53 7.05 19.44
N THR A 322 0.36 7.54 19.85
CA THR A 322 -0.53 8.33 18.99
C THR A 322 -0.25 9.81 19.13
N ALA A 323 0.01 10.49 18.01
CA ALA A 323 0.24 11.93 17.93
C ALA A 323 -1.00 12.59 17.32
N GLN A 324 -1.79 13.26 18.16
CA GLN A 324 -3.18 13.60 17.85
C GLN A 324 -3.29 14.70 16.78
N ASP A 325 -2.96 15.94 17.13
CA ASP A 325 -3.06 17.11 16.23
C ASP A 325 -1.90 17.13 15.22
N ASP A 326 -0.84 16.36 15.46
CA ASP A 326 0.25 16.12 14.51
C ASP A 326 -0.09 15.01 13.49
N ASN A 327 -1.21 14.28 13.72
CA ASN A 327 -1.86 13.31 12.83
C ASN A 327 -0.98 12.10 12.44
N LYS A 328 -0.45 11.36 13.44
CA LYS A 328 0.46 10.21 13.22
C LYS A 328 0.31 9.08 14.22
N VAL A 329 0.81 7.91 13.82
CA VAL A 329 1.27 6.85 14.74
C VAL A 329 2.80 6.80 14.68
N LEU A 330 3.44 6.79 15.84
CA LEU A 330 4.88 6.85 16.03
C LEU A 330 5.35 5.69 16.89
N LEU A 331 6.48 5.10 16.53
CA LEU A 331 7.12 4.03 17.29
C LEU A 331 8.50 4.52 17.74
N TYR A 332 8.80 4.38 19.03
CA TYR A 332 10.07 4.74 19.63
C TYR A 332 10.80 3.46 20.03
N LYS A 333 11.75 3.03 19.21
CA LYS A 333 12.45 1.74 19.38
C LYS A 333 13.66 1.88 20.29
N ASN A 334 13.79 1.02 21.28
CA ASN A 334 14.80 1.08 22.34
C ASN A 334 15.99 0.17 22.03
N ASP A 335 17.22 0.69 22.03
CA ASP A 335 18.43 -0.11 21.75
C ASP A 335 18.98 -0.91 22.95
N GLY A 336 18.13 -1.15 23.97
CA GLY A 336 18.51 -1.74 25.26
C GLY A 336 19.36 -0.83 26.15
N THR A 337 19.59 0.43 25.75
CA THR A 337 20.40 1.40 26.53
C THR A 337 19.64 2.68 26.93
N ASP A 338 18.30 2.60 26.94
CA ASP A 338 17.40 3.74 27.12
C ASP A 338 17.59 4.84 26.03
N GLN A 339 18.09 4.46 24.84
CA GLN A 339 18.17 5.35 23.68
C GLN A 339 17.10 4.97 22.65
N PHE A 340 16.14 5.88 22.49
CA PHE A 340 14.97 5.67 21.66
C PHE A 340 15.14 6.25 20.25
N THR A 341 14.93 5.43 19.23
CA THR A 341 14.93 5.83 17.82
C THR A 341 13.49 6.00 17.32
N GLU A 342 13.18 7.20 16.79
CA GLU A 342 11.86 7.53 16.26
C GLU A 342 11.64 6.95 14.85
N GLU A 343 10.61 6.14 14.73
CA GLU A 343 10.05 5.61 13.48
C GLU A 343 8.59 6.09 13.32
N THR A 344 8.14 6.27 12.08
CA THR A 344 6.78 6.77 11.78
C THR A 344 5.99 5.69 11.06
N ILE A 345 5.04 5.10 11.78
CA ILE A 345 4.19 3.99 11.31
C ILE A 345 3.11 4.50 10.37
N ALA A 346 2.48 5.63 10.70
CA ALA A 346 1.38 6.20 9.91
C ALA A 346 1.38 7.73 9.95
N ILE A 347 0.91 8.37 8.88
CA ILE A 347 0.67 9.83 8.82
C ILE A 347 -0.64 10.18 8.11
N GLY A 348 -1.25 11.31 8.49
CA GLY A 348 -2.43 11.86 7.82
C GLY A 348 -3.76 11.24 8.23
N LEU A 349 -3.73 10.38 9.26
CA LEU A 349 -4.89 9.92 10.03
C LEU A 349 -5.42 11.08 10.88
N GLN A 350 -6.72 11.35 10.86
CA GLN A 350 -7.28 12.58 11.43
C GLN A 350 -7.59 12.44 12.92
N SER A 351 -6.74 13.06 13.76
CA SER A 351 -6.80 13.03 15.24
C SER A 351 -6.74 11.61 15.83
N VAL A 352 -5.61 10.91 15.67
CA VAL A 352 -5.45 9.54 16.20
C VAL A 352 -5.58 9.52 17.73
N TYR A 353 -6.53 8.74 18.25
CA TYR A 353 -6.74 8.55 19.68
C TYR A 353 -6.23 7.16 20.11
N GLY A 354 -6.96 6.10 19.76
CA GLY A 354 -6.67 4.72 20.15
C GLY A 354 -5.61 4.04 19.27
N VAL A 355 -4.78 3.21 19.91
CA VAL A 355 -3.83 2.30 19.27
C VAL A 355 -3.68 1.02 20.10
N ALA A 356 -3.52 -0.12 19.43
CA ALA A 356 -3.25 -1.43 20.02
C ALA A 356 -2.36 -2.28 19.09
N THR A 357 -1.99 -3.47 19.55
CA THR A 357 -1.11 -4.42 18.85
C THR A 357 -1.58 -5.84 19.11
N GLY A 358 -1.43 -6.71 18.11
CA GLY A 358 -1.77 -8.14 18.14
C GLY A 358 -1.15 -8.83 16.91
N ASP A 359 -1.39 -10.12 16.73
CA ASP A 359 -0.84 -10.96 15.65
C ASP A 359 -1.97 -11.28 14.64
N LEU A 360 -2.22 -10.37 13.68
CA LEU A 360 -3.48 -10.35 12.92
C LEU A 360 -3.52 -11.28 11.70
N ASP A 361 -2.39 -11.92 11.36
CA ASP A 361 -2.30 -12.99 10.36
C ASP A 361 -1.56 -14.25 10.89
N ASN A 362 -1.46 -14.38 12.22
CA ASN A 362 -0.86 -15.53 12.92
C ASN A 362 0.60 -15.87 12.44
N ASP A 363 1.34 -14.85 11.98
CA ASP A 363 2.73 -14.90 11.53
C ASP A 363 3.72 -15.07 12.70
N GLY A 364 3.33 -14.69 13.92
CA GLY A 364 4.19 -14.67 15.11
C GLY A 364 4.96 -13.35 15.28
N ASP A 365 4.38 -12.24 14.85
CA ASP A 365 4.93 -10.88 14.84
C ASP A 365 3.81 -9.92 15.33
N LEU A 366 4.13 -8.67 15.71
CA LEU A 366 3.14 -7.76 16.29
C LEU A 366 2.80 -6.62 15.33
N ASP A 367 1.58 -6.69 14.80
CA ASP A 367 0.94 -5.66 14.01
C ASP A 367 0.48 -4.48 14.87
N ILE A 368 0.09 -3.40 14.20
CA ILE A 368 -0.44 -2.19 14.85
C ILE A 368 -1.84 -1.88 14.33
N VAL A 369 -2.81 -1.72 15.23
CA VAL A 369 -4.15 -1.21 14.91
C VAL A 369 -4.32 0.21 15.41
N ALA A 370 -4.82 1.13 14.57
CA ALA A 370 -5.05 2.52 14.94
C ALA A 370 -6.38 3.08 14.41
N GLY A 371 -7.02 3.94 15.21
CA GLY A 371 -8.28 4.61 14.85
C GLY A 371 -8.08 6.02 14.25
N ASP A 372 -8.59 6.25 13.04
CA ASP A 372 -8.81 7.60 12.50
C ASP A 372 -10.13 8.14 13.08
N HIS A 373 -10.02 8.94 14.14
CA HIS A 373 -11.17 9.45 14.89
C HIS A 373 -12.09 10.32 14.02
N MET A 374 -11.56 11.23 13.18
CA MET A 374 -12.44 12.11 12.39
C MET A 374 -13.03 11.45 11.13
N MET A 375 -12.48 10.31 10.67
CA MET A 375 -13.03 9.54 9.56
C MET A 375 -13.86 8.32 9.97
N GLY A 376 -13.84 7.91 11.24
CA GLY A 376 -14.50 6.66 11.65
C GLY A 376 -13.94 5.45 10.90
N THR A 377 -12.62 5.43 10.70
CA THR A 377 -11.91 4.38 9.95
C THR A 377 -10.91 3.69 10.86
N VAL A 378 -10.90 2.36 10.85
CA VAL A 378 -9.93 1.54 11.58
C VAL A 378 -8.91 0.98 10.59
N TYR A 379 -7.63 1.21 10.88
CA TYR A 379 -6.50 0.76 10.07
C TYR A 379 -5.70 -0.29 10.85
N ALA A 380 -5.35 -1.39 10.18
CA ALA A 380 -4.25 -2.26 10.61
C ALA A 380 -3.00 -1.90 9.81
N TYR A 381 -1.83 -2.22 10.37
CA TYR A 381 -0.53 -2.07 9.75
C TYR A 381 0.21 -3.39 9.90
N GLU A 382 0.06 -4.25 8.88
CA GLU A 382 0.74 -5.54 8.72
C GLU A 382 2.26 -5.34 8.76
N ARG A 383 2.95 -6.00 9.68
CA ARG A 383 4.39 -5.87 9.86
C ARG A 383 5.15 -6.84 8.97
N ARG A 384 5.62 -6.35 7.82
CA ARG A 384 6.36 -7.16 6.84
C ARG A 384 7.81 -7.38 7.24
N ARG A 385 8.05 -8.47 7.97
CA ARG A 385 9.38 -9.04 8.21
C ARG A 385 9.43 -10.49 7.77
N THR A 386 10.08 -10.76 6.64
CA THR A 386 10.35 -12.15 6.22
C THR A 386 11.43 -12.75 7.09
N LYS A 387 11.03 -13.22 8.28
CA LYS A 387 11.87 -13.89 9.29
C LYS A 387 12.88 -14.82 8.60
N PRO A 388 14.19 -14.67 8.85
CA PRO A 388 15.21 -15.34 8.05
C PRO A 388 15.10 -16.85 8.25
N GLU A 389 15.04 -17.61 7.17
CA GLU A 389 14.84 -19.06 7.24
C GLU A 389 16.17 -19.80 7.27
N ALA A 390 16.21 -20.94 7.97
CA ALA A 390 17.30 -21.91 7.85
C ALA A 390 16.71 -23.32 7.77
N THR A 391 17.31 -24.18 6.97
CA THR A 391 16.92 -25.59 6.90
C THR A 391 17.22 -26.33 8.22
N THR A 392 16.53 -27.45 8.46
CA THR A 392 16.98 -28.39 9.50
C THR A 392 18.39 -28.92 9.14
N PRO A 393 19.38 -28.88 10.06
CA PRO A 393 20.75 -29.25 9.74
C PRO A 393 20.90 -30.70 9.26
N ASP A 394 21.66 -30.89 8.19
CA ASP A 394 21.81 -32.18 7.52
C ASP A 394 23.29 -32.55 7.27
N ASN A 395 23.52 -33.61 6.49
CA ASN A 395 24.85 -34.15 6.15
C ASN A 395 25.77 -34.41 7.37
N ILE A 396 25.14 -34.68 8.53
CA ILE A 396 25.79 -34.85 9.84
C ILE A 396 26.70 -36.09 9.81
N THR A 397 28.00 -35.87 10.02
CA THR A 397 29.04 -36.90 9.92
C THR A 397 30.16 -36.65 10.93
N GLN A 398 30.63 -37.70 11.60
CA GLN A 398 31.76 -37.64 12.54
C GLN A 398 33.05 -38.16 11.90
N GLY A 399 34.17 -37.46 12.13
CA GLY A 399 35.47 -37.77 11.51
C GLY A 399 36.20 -38.96 12.13
N THR A 400 36.54 -39.94 11.30
CA THR A 400 37.09 -41.28 11.64
C THR A 400 38.56 -41.30 12.12
N LYS A 401 38.94 -40.38 13.02
CA LYS A 401 40.31 -40.22 13.55
C LYS A 401 40.39 -40.03 15.07
N GLY A 402 39.34 -40.40 15.80
CA GLY A 402 39.24 -40.24 17.26
C GLY A 402 39.22 -38.80 17.75
N ALA A 403 39.07 -37.83 16.83
CA ALA A 403 39.24 -36.40 17.10
C ALA A 403 37.96 -35.70 17.60
N GLY A 404 36.80 -36.37 17.57
CA GLY A 404 35.53 -35.75 17.96
C GLY A 404 35.04 -34.61 17.05
N LEU A 405 35.56 -34.52 15.82
CA LEU A 405 35.11 -33.50 14.87
C LEU A 405 33.83 -33.98 14.17
N VAL A 406 32.74 -33.23 14.33
CA VAL A 406 31.46 -33.43 13.63
C VAL A 406 31.30 -32.34 12.58
N THR A 407 31.03 -32.74 11.33
CA THR A 407 30.64 -31.85 10.23
C THR A 407 29.16 -32.00 9.94
N PHE A 408 28.50 -30.89 9.64
CA PHE A 408 27.08 -30.80 9.28
C PHE A 408 26.86 -29.56 8.41
N GLU A 409 25.73 -29.50 7.70
CA GLU A 409 25.40 -28.42 6.77
C GLU A 409 24.03 -27.82 7.06
N THR A 410 23.79 -26.60 6.60
CA THR A 410 22.46 -25.98 6.51
C THR A 410 22.45 -24.94 5.39
N THR A 411 21.33 -24.78 4.69
CA THR A 411 21.05 -23.57 3.92
C THR A 411 20.37 -22.53 4.82
N VAL A 412 20.58 -21.25 4.52
CA VAL A 412 19.92 -20.09 5.13
C VAL A 412 19.50 -19.11 4.04
N SER A 413 18.33 -18.50 4.19
CA SER A 413 17.72 -17.55 3.25
C SER A 413 17.12 -16.37 4.02
N ASP A 414 17.00 -15.24 3.33
CA ASP A 414 16.50 -13.98 3.89
C ASP A 414 15.68 -13.29 2.79
N GLY A 415 14.49 -12.79 3.12
CA GLY A 415 13.46 -12.44 2.13
C GLY A 415 13.40 -10.96 1.77
N ASP A 416 13.75 -10.07 2.69
CA ASP A 416 13.56 -8.62 2.57
C ASP A 416 14.86 -7.84 2.33
N GLY A 417 16.01 -8.43 2.67
CA GLY A 417 17.34 -7.93 2.29
C GLY A 417 18.20 -7.41 3.44
N ASP A 418 17.95 -7.86 4.67
CA ASP A 418 18.62 -7.41 5.90
C ASP A 418 19.92 -8.21 6.23
N GLU A 419 20.60 -7.91 7.35
CA GLU A 419 21.95 -8.44 7.64
C GLU A 419 21.97 -9.79 8.40
N THR A 420 21.73 -10.91 7.70
CA THR A 420 21.61 -12.26 8.31
C THR A 420 22.87 -12.78 9.04
N ARG A 421 22.62 -13.45 10.17
CA ARG A 421 23.57 -14.06 11.11
C ARG A 421 23.00 -15.39 11.63
N MET A 422 23.78 -16.19 12.35
CA MET A 422 23.30 -17.47 12.88
C MET A 422 23.88 -17.85 14.26
N ARG A 423 23.00 -18.38 15.11
CA ARG A 423 23.31 -19.09 16.36
C ARG A 423 23.17 -20.60 16.10
N ILE A 424 24.11 -21.37 16.62
CA ILE A 424 24.07 -22.83 16.59
C ILE A 424 24.01 -23.30 18.05
N GLN A 425 23.19 -24.30 18.34
CA GLN A 425 23.18 -24.97 19.64
C GLN A 425 23.12 -26.49 19.47
N TYR A 426 23.52 -27.23 20.50
CA TYR A 426 23.33 -28.67 20.62
C TYR A 426 22.61 -29.02 21.93
N SER A 427 21.95 -30.17 21.95
CA SER A 427 21.34 -30.75 23.16
C SER A 427 21.75 -32.21 23.31
N LEU A 428 21.70 -32.72 24.55
CA LEU A 428 22.01 -34.11 24.90
C LEU A 428 20.79 -34.87 25.43
N ASP A 429 19.72 -34.17 25.81
CA ASP A 429 18.46 -34.70 26.32
C ASP A 429 17.28 -34.33 25.38
N GLY A 430 17.26 -33.09 24.88
CA GLY A 430 16.22 -32.47 24.05
C GLY A 430 15.78 -31.11 24.64
N ASP A 431 15.97 -30.93 25.94
CA ASP A 431 15.42 -29.83 26.74
C ASP A 431 16.46 -28.73 26.99
N HIS A 432 17.72 -29.11 27.26
CA HIS A 432 18.81 -28.17 27.57
C HIS A 432 19.69 -27.91 26.34
N TRP A 433 19.92 -26.63 26.02
CA TRP A 433 20.54 -26.22 24.76
C TRP A 433 21.83 -25.40 24.95
N TYR A 434 22.95 -25.98 24.52
CA TYR A 434 24.30 -25.47 24.70
C TYR A 434 24.90 -24.94 23.40
N LYS A 435 25.70 -23.87 23.44
CA LYS A 435 26.54 -23.46 22.29
C LYS A 435 27.71 -24.45 22.08
N PRO A 436 27.92 -24.97 20.86
CA PRO A 436 29.06 -25.79 20.49
C PRO A 436 30.33 -24.97 20.25
N TRP A 437 31.50 -25.56 20.48
CA TRP A 437 32.77 -25.02 20.04
C TRP A 437 33.01 -25.34 18.57
N LEU A 438 32.58 -24.43 17.69
CA LEU A 438 32.83 -24.52 16.27
C LEU A 438 34.29 -24.16 15.99
N THR A 439 34.97 -24.99 15.20
CA THR A 439 36.36 -24.78 14.76
C THR A 439 36.47 -24.21 13.35
N LYS A 440 35.40 -24.36 12.55
CA LYS A 440 35.30 -23.85 11.17
C LYS A 440 33.84 -23.64 10.79
N VAL A 441 33.62 -22.63 9.93
CA VAL A 441 32.47 -22.49 9.05
C VAL A 441 33.00 -22.21 7.63
N THR A 442 32.25 -22.58 6.60
CA THR A 442 32.47 -22.15 5.21
C THR A 442 31.13 -21.99 4.51
N ALA A 443 30.96 -20.89 3.79
CA ALA A 443 29.85 -20.71 2.86
C ALA A 443 30.19 -21.26 1.46
N ASP A 444 29.17 -21.64 0.69
CA ASP A 444 29.27 -21.94 -0.73
C ASP A 444 29.49 -20.68 -1.60
N VAL A 445 28.90 -19.56 -1.18
CA VAL A 445 29.05 -18.22 -1.80
C VAL A 445 29.44 -17.18 -0.75
N GLY A 446 30.28 -16.22 -1.15
CA GLY A 446 30.71 -15.11 -0.29
C GLY A 446 31.76 -15.51 0.76
N THR A 447 31.76 -14.79 1.88
CA THR A 447 32.64 -15.03 3.04
C THR A 447 31.88 -14.73 4.32
N VAL A 448 32.00 -15.59 5.33
CA VAL A 448 31.32 -15.45 6.63
C VAL A 448 32.31 -15.68 7.78
N ASP A 449 32.21 -14.90 8.86
CA ASP A 449 33.06 -15.04 10.04
C ASP A 449 32.49 -15.97 11.12
N LEU A 450 33.38 -16.44 12.00
CA LEU A 450 33.06 -17.29 13.14
C LEU A 450 33.67 -16.73 14.44
N LYS A 451 32.83 -16.56 15.46
CA LYS A 451 33.18 -15.92 16.73
C LYS A 451 32.37 -16.52 17.88
N ASN A 452 32.81 -17.68 18.38
CA ASN A 452 32.12 -18.48 19.41
C ASN A 452 31.72 -17.72 20.69
N SER A 453 32.39 -16.61 21.02
CA SER A 453 32.05 -15.76 22.18
C SER A 453 30.76 -14.94 22.00
N ASN A 454 30.30 -14.71 20.78
CA ASN A 454 29.06 -13.98 20.51
C ASN A 454 27.81 -14.87 20.77
N PRO A 455 26.65 -14.31 21.15
CA PRO A 455 25.37 -15.04 21.18
C PRO A 455 24.93 -15.66 19.84
N TYR A 456 25.25 -15.01 18.72
CA TYR A 456 25.14 -15.55 17.36
C TYR A 456 26.57 -15.80 16.86
N GLN A 457 26.97 -17.05 16.74
CA GLN A 457 28.37 -17.42 16.55
C GLN A 457 28.90 -17.09 15.14
N VAL A 458 28.02 -16.92 14.17
CA VAL A 458 28.34 -16.88 12.73
C VAL A 458 27.72 -15.63 12.11
N GLY A 459 28.47 -14.91 11.27
CA GLY A 459 28.02 -13.64 10.68
C GLY A 459 28.14 -12.42 11.61
N THR A 460 29.09 -12.42 12.55
CA THR A 460 29.21 -11.35 13.56
C THR A 460 29.82 -10.07 13.01
N VAL A 461 30.73 -10.18 12.05
CA VAL A 461 31.40 -9.09 11.34
C VAL A 461 31.12 -9.21 9.84
N ASP A 462 31.53 -10.32 9.23
CA ASP A 462 31.32 -10.62 7.81
C ASP A 462 30.00 -11.41 7.69
N LYS A 463 28.93 -10.71 7.31
CA LYS A 463 27.55 -11.21 7.28
C LYS A 463 27.36 -12.36 6.29
N ILE A 464 26.30 -13.12 6.50
CA ILE A 464 25.86 -14.11 5.52
C ILE A 464 25.17 -13.34 4.39
N ASP A 465 25.74 -13.38 3.18
CA ASP A 465 25.26 -12.64 2.01
C ASP A 465 24.07 -13.34 1.33
N THR A 466 22.97 -13.48 2.06
CA THR A 466 21.65 -13.90 1.56
C THR A 466 21.15 -12.92 0.48
N ASN A 467 21.29 -11.62 0.74
CA ASN A 467 20.77 -10.52 -0.07
C ASN A 467 21.21 -10.51 -1.54
N SER A 468 22.43 -10.96 -1.84
CA SER A 468 22.93 -11.04 -3.22
C SER A 468 22.62 -12.39 -3.90
N ASN A 469 22.20 -13.40 -3.14
CA ASN A 469 22.20 -14.81 -3.56
C ASN A 469 20.86 -15.55 -3.32
N ASN A 470 19.87 -14.91 -2.70
CA ASN A 470 18.62 -15.44 -2.13
C ASN A 470 18.80 -16.48 -1.01
N SER A 471 19.78 -17.36 -1.12
CA SER A 471 20.13 -18.36 -0.10
C SER A 471 21.63 -18.67 -0.12
N VAL A 472 22.19 -19.05 1.02
CA VAL A 472 23.60 -19.42 1.20
C VAL A 472 23.69 -20.74 1.94
N SER A 473 24.53 -21.66 1.49
CA SER A 473 24.77 -22.97 2.15
C SER A 473 26.02 -22.91 3.01
N LEU A 474 25.90 -23.32 4.28
CA LEU A 474 26.93 -23.24 5.30
C LEU A 474 27.35 -24.63 5.79
N THR A 475 28.62 -24.99 5.59
CA THR A 475 29.24 -26.20 6.16
C THR A 475 29.98 -25.84 7.45
N PHE A 476 29.72 -26.57 8.54
CA PHE A 476 30.35 -26.34 9.85
C PHE A 476 31.34 -27.45 10.25
N THR A 477 32.15 -27.20 11.28
CA THR A 477 32.94 -28.23 11.96
C THR A 477 32.95 -27.98 13.47
N TRP A 478 32.23 -28.80 14.22
CA TRP A 478 32.14 -28.79 15.68
C TRP A 478 33.21 -29.71 16.27
N ASP A 479 33.96 -29.22 17.26
CA ASP A 479 34.79 -30.08 18.12
C ASP A 479 33.99 -30.47 19.37
N THR A 480 33.50 -31.70 19.39
CA THR A 480 32.71 -32.27 20.49
C THR A 480 33.54 -32.59 21.73
N LYS A 481 34.87 -32.77 21.60
CA LYS A 481 35.80 -33.04 22.72
C LYS A 481 36.37 -31.76 23.35
N SER A 482 36.10 -30.59 22.77
CA SER A 482 36.52 -29.29 23.31
C SER A 482 35.90 -28.98 24.67
N VAL A 483 36.71 -28.42 25.58
CA VAL A 483 36.27 -27.91 26.89
C VAL A 483 35.55 -26.56 26.81
N GLU A 484 35.63 -25.87 25.66
CA GLU A 484 34.96 -24.59 25.40
C GLU A 484 33.51 -24.78 24.92
N ASN A 485 33.06 -26.04 24.79
CA ASN A 485 31.64 -26.38 24.66
C ASN A 485 30.91 -25.96 25.94
N THR A 486 29.82 -25.21 25.83
CA THR A 486 29.15 -24.66 27.03
C THR A 486 28.41 -25.69 27.89
N GLY A 487 28.10 -26.88 27.34
CA GLY A 487 27.66 -28.07 28.09
C GLY A 487 28.80 -28.98 28.57
N GLY A 488 30.06 -28.57 28.39
CA GLY A 488 31.24 -29.39 28.60
C GLY A 488 31.60 -30.29 27.40
N PRO A 489 32.75 -31.00 27.47
CA PRO A 489 33.20 -31.91 26.42
C PRO A 489 32.41 -33.22 26.44
N ILE A 490 32.00 -33.70 25.27
CA ILE A 490 31.43 -35.05 25.10
C ILE A 490 32.60 -36.04 25.08
N LEU A 491 32.73 -36.87 26.11
CA LEU A 491 33.83 -37.85 26.28
C LEU A 491 33.36 -39.32 26.24
N THR A 492 32.10 -39.54 25.89
CA THR A 492 31.46 -40.85 25.78
C THR A 492 30.73 -40.98 24.45
N GLU A 493 30.33 -42.19 24.11
CA GLU A 493 29.26 -42.47 23.16
C GLU A 493 27.93 -41.85 23.65
N LEU A 494 27.19 -41.19 22.75
CA LEU A 494 25.84 -40.68 22.99
C LEU A 494 25.01 -40.75 21.70
N SER A 495 23.89 -41.47 21.73
CA SER A 495 22.92 -41.56 20.62
C SER A 495 21.73 -40.60 20.75
N THR A 496 21.82 -39.62 21.67
CA THR A 496 20.74 -38.67 22.01
C THR A 496 21.03 -37.24 21.54
N VAL A 497 22.15 -37.02 20.84
CA VAL A 497 22.61 -35.68 20.46
C VAL A 497 21.67 -35.08 19.42
N GLN A 498 21.32 -33.81 19.61
CA GLN A 498 20.59 -33.00 18.61
C GLN A 498 21.33 -31.70 18.37
N LEU A 499 21.23 -31.16 17.15
CA LEU A 499 21.67 -29.82 16.81
C LEU A 499 20.43 -28.95 16.53
N ARG A 500 20.58 -27.64 16.69
CA ARG A 500 19.65 -26.66 16.13
C ARG A 500 20.35 -25.42 15.61
N VAL A 501 19.80 -24.85 14.55
CA VAL A 501 20.22 -23.56 13.99
C VAL A 501 19.12 -22.54 14.20
N ILE A 502 19.53 -21.31 14.54
CA ILE A 502 18.65 -20.17 14.78
C ILE A 502 19.24 -18.97 14.01
N PRO A 503 18.75 -18.67 12.79
CA PRO A 503 19.10 -17.44 12.11
C PRO A 503 18.54 -16.20 12.82
N ARG A 504 19.19 -15.05 12.66
CA ARG A 504 18.73 -13.72 13.09
C ARG A 504 19.37 -12.67 12.18
N ASP A 505 18.61 -11.70 11.71
CA ASP A 505 19.09 -10.60 10.87
C ASP A 505 19.33 -9.32 11.71
N SER A 506 19.06 -8.13 11.17
CA SER A 506 19.13 -6.84 11.89
C SER A 506 17.88 -6.55 12.73
N LYS A 507 16.75 -7.13 12.34
CA LYS A 507 15.39 -6.92 12.82
C LYS A 507 14.84 -8.15 13.56
N SER A 508 14.78 -9.33 12.90
CA SER A 508 13.99 -10.47 13.39
C SER A 508 14.79 -11.73 13.72
N ILE A 509 14.19 -12.62 14.52
CA ILE A 509 14.71 -13.95 14.83
C ILE A 509 13.92 -14.99 14.02
N GLY A 510 14.63 -15.87 13.31
CA GLY A 510 14.00 -16.93 12.53
C GLY A 510 13.82 -18.25 13.28
N VAL A 511 12.96 -19.11 12.74
CA VAL A 511 12.50 -20.36 13.38
C VAL A 511 13.64 -21.32 13.70
N ALA A 512 13.68 -21.76 14.96
CA ALA A 512 14.71 -22.67 15.48
C ALA A 512 14.59 -24.08 14.87
N ASN A 513 15.44 -24.38 13.88
CA ASN A 513 15.38 -25.60 13.11
C ASN A 513 16.21 -26.72 13.77
N ILE A 514 15.53 -27.77 14.25
CA ILE A 514 16.07 -28.82 15.15
C ILE A 514 16.25 -30.16 14.42
N THR A 515 17.40 -30.81 14.57
CA THR A 515 17.66 -32.14 14.00
C THR A 515 16.96 -33.25 14.76
N GLY A 516 16.73 -34.38 14.09
CA GLY A 516 16.54 -35.66 14.78
C GLY A 516 17.74 -36.03 15.66
N LYS A 517 17.56 -37.00 16.55
CA LYS A 517 18.64 -37.53 17.41
C LYS A 517 19.64 -38.33 16.58
N PHE A 518 20.93 -38.04 16.78
CA PHE A 518 22.05 -38.71 16.11
C PHE A 518 23.14 -39.14 17.10
N GLU A 519 24.08 -39.95 16.60
CA GLU A 519 25.17 -40.53 17.37
C GLU A 519 26.45 -39.68 17.31
N VAL A 520 27.07 -39.47 18.46
CA VAL A 520 28.45 -38.99 18.59
C VAL A 520 29.22 -40.00 19.44
N ASP A 521 30.19 -40.68 18.84
CA ASP A 521 31.05 -41.63 19.56
C ASP A 521 32.44 -41.04 19.84
N ASN A 522 32.64 -40.71 21.11
CA ASN A 522 33.90 -40.22 21.65
C ASN A 522 34.52 -41.18 22.68
N ALA A 523 33.91 -42.35 22.90
CA ALA A 523 34.42 -43.38 23.80
C ALA A 523 35.66 -44.08 23.20
N GLN A 524 36.14 -45.13 23.84
CA GLN A 524 37.15 -46.04 23.30
C GLN A 524 36.75 -47.48 23.65
N PRO A 525 37.13 -48.50 22.87
CA PRO A 525 36.77 -49.88 23.16
C PRO A 525 37.13 -50.31 24.59
N THR A 526 36.15 -50.79 25.36
CA THR A 526 36.34 -51.04 26.80
C THR A 526 36.77 -52.48 27.07
N GLY A 527 37.55 -52.75 28.11
CA GLY A 527 37.86 -54.12 28.54
C GLY A 527 38.90 -54.90 27.73
N LEU A 528 39.54 -54.31 26.71
CA LEU A 528 40.69 -54.90 26.02
C LEU A 528 41.83 -55.20 27.04
N ALA A 529 42.08 -56.47 27.33
CA ALA A 529 42.95 -56.90 28.43
C ALA A 529 43.73 -58.18 28.10
N ASP A 530 44.54 -58.63 29.07
CA ASP A 530 45.16 -59.97 29.12
C ASP A 530 45.94 -60.42 27.86
N LEU A 531 46.53 -59.47 27.12
CA LEU A 531 47.49 -59.81 26.05
C LEU A 531 48.58 -60.71 26.65
N ALA A 532 48.77 -61.89 26.06
CA ALA A 532 49.67 -62.93 26.54
C ALA A 532 50.31 -63.71 25.40
N ILE A 533 51.43 -64.39 25.71
CA ILE A 533 52.08 -65.34 24.81
C ILE A 533 51.42 -66.72 25.02
N GLY A 534 50.62 -67.17 24.06
CA GLY A 534 49.94 -68.47 24.13
C GLY A 534 50.89 -69.64 23.85
N SER A 535 51.76 -69.51 22.85
CA SER A 535 52.87 -70.45 22.60
C SER A 535 53.95 -69.82 21.72
N THR A 536 55.15 -70.41 21.68
CA THR A 536 56.23 -70.00 20.79
C THR A 536 56.82 -71.17 20.00
N ALA A 537 57.11 -70.92 18.73
CA ALA A 537 57.84 -71.80 17.83
C ALA A 537 59.14 -71.11 17.39
N ASP A 538 59.90 -71.70 16.47
CA ASP A 538 61.20 -71.16 16.05
C ASP A 538 61.11 -69.98 15.08
N THR A 539 60.01 -69.83 14.33
CA THR A 539 59.70 -68.63 13.51
C THR A 539 58.30 -68.05 13.73
N GLN A 540 57.56 -68.48 14.76
CA GLN A 540 56.18 -68.05 15.00
C GLN A 540 55.92 -67.83 16.49
N ILE A 541 55.03 -66.90 16.83
CA ILE A 541 54.51 -66.68 18.19
C ILE A 541 52.99 -66.52 18.13
N VAL A 542 52.29 -67.29 18.98
CA VAL A 542 50.84 -67.19 19.15
C VAL A 542 50.54 -66.19 20.26
N LEU A 543 49.67 -65.22 19.97
CA LEU A 543 49.19 -64.23 20.93
C LEU A 543 47.72 -64.52 21.27
N THR A 544 47.34 -64.24 22.51
CA THR A 544 45.96 -64.33 23.01
C THR A 544 45.61 -63.09 23.83
N TRP A 545 44.36 -62.63 23.82
CA TRP A 545 43.89 -61.48 24.60
C TRP A 545 42.40 -61.61 24.97
N THR A 546 41.95 -60.79 25.94
CA THR A 546 40.54 -60.62 26.28
C THR A 546 39.90 -59.61 25.31
N ARG A 547 38.78 -60.01 24.69
CA ARG A 547 37.98 -59.20 23.76
C ARG A 547 37.45 -57.91 24.44
N PRO A 548 37.48 -56.73 23.78
CA PRO A 548 36.79 -55.55 24.28
C PRO A 548 35.28 -55.59 24.06
N ALA A 549 34.55 -54.89 24.94
CA ALA A 549 33.15 -54.53 24.76
C ALA A 549 33.04 -53.12 24.18
N ASP A 550 32.26 -53.01 23.11
CA ASP A 550 31.99 -51.82 22.32
C ASP A 550 30.61 -52.00 21.66
N SER A 551 29.89 -50.91 21.37
CA SER A 551 28.66 -50.95 20.57
C SER A 551 28.97 -50.97 19.07
N ASN A 552 30.08 -50.31 18.70
CA ASN A 552 30.53 -50.12 17.34
C ASN A 552 31.54 -51.21 16.92
N ALA A 553 31.73 -51.35 15.60
CA ALA A 553 32.71 -52.29 15.06
C ALA A 553 34.14 -51.76 15.28
N TYR A 554 35.04 -52.64 15.69
CA TYR A 554 36.46 -52.33 15.86
C TYR A 554 37.37 -53.32 15.12
N THR A 555 38.59 -52.89 14.82
CA THR A 555 39.63 -53.71 14.20
C THR A 555 40.86 -53.78 15.09
N TYR A 556 41.60 -54.88 15.01
CA TYR A 556 42.82 -55.11 15.81
C TYR A 556 44.09 -54.79 15.01
N MET A 557 45.03 -54.09 15.65
CA MET A 557 46.37 -53.84 15.14
C MET A 557 47.42 -54.26 16.18
N ILE A 558 48.35 -55.15 15.83
CA ILE A 558 49.41 -55.59 16.74
C ILE A 558 50.77 -55.07 16.24
N TYR A 559 51.36 -54.14 16.98
CA TYR A 559 52.72 -53.69 16.72
C TYR A 559 53.70 -54.66 17.37
N TYR A 560 54.75 -55.05 16.63
CA TYR A 560 55.74 -56.02 17.09
C TYR A 560 57.16 -55.73 16.60
N GLY A 561 58.16 -56.15 17.37
CA GLY A 561 59.57 -55.95 17.02
C GLY A 561 60.55 -56.24 18.14
N THR A 562 61.84 -56.30 17.81
CA THR A 562 62.92 -56.51 18.82
C THR A 562 63.30 -55.25 19.59
N ASN A 563 62.80 -54.07 19.19
CA ASN A 563 62.99 -52.80 19.88
C ASN A 563 61.67 -52.36 20.54
N GLN A 564 61.60 -52.48 21.86
CA GLN A 564 60.42 -52.14 22.66
C GLN A 564 59.94 -50.69 22.44
N THR A 565 60.85 -49.72 22.33
CA THR A 565 60.47 -48.31 22.13
C THR A 565 59.75 -48.10 20.79
N GLN A 566 60.23 -48.75 19.71
CA GLN A 566 59.57 -48.66 18.41
C GLN A 566 58.17 -49.30 18.42
N VAL A 567 57.98 -50.40 19.16
CA VAL A 567 56.65 -51.03 19.34
C VAL A 567 55.70 -50.12 20.10
N LEU A 568 56.17 -49.50 21.20
CA LEU A 568 55.34 -48.61 22.02
C LEU A 568 54.98 -47.30 21.30
N GLU A 569 55.85 -46.81 20.40
CA GLU A 569 55.64 -45.59 19.61
C GLU A 569 54.92 -45.82 18.26
N LYS A 570 54.43 -47.04 17.96
CA LYS A 570 53.84 -47.43 16.66
C LYS A 570 54.78 -47.22 15.44
N LYS A 571 56.08 -47.45 15.64
CA LYS A 571 57.17 -47.30 14.65
C LYS A 571 57.94 -48.60 14.38
N SER A 572 57.33 -49.74 14.70
CA SER A 572 57.82 -51.09 14.41
C SER A 572 57.08 -51.70 13.24
N ASP A 573 57.35 -52.98 12.96
CA ASP A 573 56.47 -53.80 12.14
C ASP A 573 55.07 -53.89 12.79
N VAL A 574 54.04 -54.11 11.98
CA VAL A 574 52.63 -54.18 12.41
C VAL A 574 51.94 -55.36 11.74
N TRP A 575 51.07 -56.02 12.49
CA TRP A 575 50.26 -57.16 12.07
C TRP A 575 48.79 -56.72 12.04
N THR A 576 48.13 -56.87 10.89
CA THR A 576 46.79 -56.33 10.59
C THR A 576 45.92 -57.36 9.86
N THR A 577 44.71 -56.94 9.44
CA THR A 577 43.81 -57.70 8.56
C THR A 577 44.42 -58.13 7.22
N GLU A 578 45.52 -57.52 6.77
CA GLU A 578 46.27 -57.96 5.59
C GLU A 578 47.12 -59.22 5.85
N ASN A 579 47.51 -59.44 7.12
CA ASN A 579 48.29 -60.60 7.55
C ASN A 579 47.39 -61.73 8.08
N ASP A 580 46.35 -61.36 8.83
CA ASP A 580 45.35 -62.27 9.39
C ASP A 580 43.98 -61.60 9.34
N SER A 581 43.11 -62.04 8.42
CA SER A 581 41.78 -61.47 8.23
C SER A 581 40.85 -61.64 9.44
N ALA A 582 41.18 -62.53 10.40
CA ALA A 582 40.44 -62.63 11.65
C ALA A 582 40.55 -61.37 12.52
N LEU A 583 41.58 -60.53 12.33
CA LEU A 583 41.76 -59.27 13.07
C LEU A 583 40.72 -58.18 12.70
N GLY A 584 39.85 -58.44 11.73
CA GLY A 584 38.67 -57.62 11.41
C GLY A 584 37.36 -58.18 11.98
N ASP A 585 37.42 -59.31 12.69
CA ASP A 585 36.29 -59.89 13.42
C ASP A 585 36.41 -59.52 14.91
N VAL A 586 35.35 -58.92 15.44
CA VAL A 586 35.24 -58.48 16.84
C VAL A 586 35.32 -59.63 17.84
N GLU A 587 35.00 -60.86 17.43
CA GLU A 587 35.09 -62.07 18.27
C GLU A 587 36.53 -62.61 18.42
N THR A 588 37.49 -62.11 17.63
CA THR A 588 38.85 -62.66 17.60
C THR A 588 39.62 -62.34 18.88
N THR A 589 40.11 -63.40 19.53
CA THR A 589 40.87 -63.37 20.79
C THR A 589 42.28 -63.96 20.66
N THR A 590 42.70 -64.33 19.45
CA THR A 590 44.01 -64.93 19.18
C THR A 590 44.48 -64.71 17.74
N THR A 591 45.79 -64.62 17.52
CA THR A 591 46.43 -64.68 16.20
C THR A 591 47.82 -65.32 16.29
N THR A 592 48.39 -65.74 15.16
CA THR A 592 49.76 -66.27 15.07
C THR A 592 50.62 -65.38 14.19
N ILE A 593 51.57 -64.66 14.78
CA ILE A 593 52.52 -63.83 14.04
C ILE A 593 53.64 -64.74 13.51
N THR A 594 53.86 -64.72 12.20
CA THR A 594 54.80 -65.60 11.50
C THR A 594 56.09 -64.88 11.07
N ASP A 595 56.99 -65.62 10.42
CA ASP A 595 58.21 -65.13 9.78
C ASP A 595 59.19 -64.39 10.73
N LEU A 596 59.05 -64.64 12.03
CA LEU A 596 59.90 -64.12 13.08
C LEU A 596 61.30 -64.75 13.01
N THR A 597 62.32 -63.97 13.35
CA THR A 597 63.71 -64.46 13.38
C THR A 597 63.94 -65.38 14.58
N LYS A 598 64.63 -66.51 14.37
CA LYS A 598 64.88 -67.54 15.38
C LYS A 598 65.79 -67.03 16.52
N ASP A 599 65.57 -67.53 17.74
CA ASP A 599 66.27 -67.14 18.97
C ASP A 599 66.24 -65.63 19.31
N LYS A 600 65.18 -64.91 18.93
CA LYS A 600 64.99 -63.47 19.21
C LYS A 600 63.86 -63.22 20.20
N LEU A 601 64.08 -62.24 21.08
CA LEU A 601 63.05 -61.69 21.95
C LEU A 601 62.33 -60.57 21.20
N TYR A 602 61.03 -60.74 21.02
CA TYR A 602 60.13 -59.74 20.44
C TYR A 602 59.26 -59.13 21.54
N THR A 603 59.00 -57.83 21.44
CA THR A 603 57.92 -57.14 22.16
C THR A 603 56.69 -57.06 21.26
N PHE A 604 55.50 -57.18 21.84
CA PHE A 604 54.21 -57.10 21.18
C PHE A 604 53.27 -56.17 21.95
N LYS A 605 52.47 -55.36 21.25
CA LYS A 605 51.37 -54.58 21.83
C LYS A 605 50.17 -54.56 20.89
N ILE A 606 49.00 -54.96 21.38
CA ILE A 606 47.75 -54.87 20.65
C ILE A 606 47.04 -53.55 20.93
N PHE A 607 46.40 -53.04 19.90
CA PHE A 607 45.46 -51.92 19.91
C PHE A 607 44.15 -52.42 19.27
N ALA A 608 43.01 -51.92 19.75
CA ALA A 608 41.71 -52.06 19.12
C ALA A 608 41.20 -50.66 18.79
N THR A 609 40.77 -50.45 17.54
CA THR A 609 40.35 -49.15 17.02
C THR A 609 38.96 -49.26 16.41
N ASP A 610 38.03 -48.43 16.86
CA ASP A 610 36.64 -48.37 16.36
C ASP A 610 36.53 -47.70 14.97
N ILE A 611 35.31 -47.67 14.41
CA ILE A 611 35.03 -47.00 13.12
C ILE A 611 35.23 -45.47 13.16
N PHE A 612 35.14 -44.85 14.33
CA PHE A 612 35.33 -43.40 14.53
C PHE A 612 36.80 -43.03 14.82
N GLY A 613 37.68 -44.03 14.94
CA GLY A 613 39.11 -43.89 15.15
C GLY A 613 39.54 -43.63 16.60
N ASN A 614 38.68 -43.86 17.60
CA ASN A 614 39.14 -43.92 18.99
C ASN A 614 39.79 -45.30 19.25
N GLU A 615 40.63 -45.39 20.29
CA GLU A 615 41.57 -46.52 20.41
C GLU A 615 41.81 -46.96 21.85
N ALA A 616 41.69 -48.27 22.08
CA ALA A 616 42.09 -48.95 23.29
C ALA A 616 43.39 -49.73 23.09
N ALA A 617 44.19 -49.92 24.15
CA ALA A 617 45.47 -50.60 24.05
C ALA A 617 45.89 -51.32 25.34
N THR A 618 46.53 -52.48 25.21
CA THR A 618 47.06 -53.22 26.38
C THR A 618 48.44 -52.73 26.82
N ALA A 619 48.91 -53.22 27.96
CA ALA A 619 50.34 -53.30 28.23
C ALA A 619 51.04 -54.19 27.19
N SER A 620 52.34 -53.94 26.94
CA SER A 620 53.13 -54.75 25.99
C SER A 620 53.66 -56.04 26.63
N VAL A 621 53.58 -57.17 25.92
CA VAL A 621 54.22 -58.44 26.33
C VAL A 621 55.51 -58.70 25.57
N GLN A 622 56.31 -59.65 26.07
CA GLN A 622 57.52 -60.11 25.40
C GLN A 622 57.53 -61.64 25.26
N GLY A 623 57.91 -62.13 24.08
CA GLY A 623 58.02 -63.55 23.76
C GLY A 623 59.30 -63.84 23.00
N LYS A 624 59.96 -64.97 23.29
CA LYS A 624 61.17 -65.41 22.59
C LYS A 624 60.86 -66.55 21.63
N THR A 625 61.28 -66.42 20.37
CA THR A 625 61.25 -67.52 19.40
C THR A 625 62.19 -68.65 19.84
N ALA A 626 61.76 -69.89 19.60
CA ALA A 626 62.46 -71.08 20.05
C ALA A 626 63.76 -71.36 19.28
N VAL A 627 64.64 -72.17 19.90
CA VAL A 627 65.80 -72.76 19.23
C VAL A 627 65.33 -74.08 18.56
N PRO A 628 65.71 -74.38 17.31
CA PRO A 628 65.20 -75.55 16.58
C PRO A 628 65.45 -76.89 17.29
N ALA A 629 64.41 -77.70 17.44
CA ALA A 629 64.49 -79.05 17.97
C ALA A 629 65.05 -80.04 16.93
N THR A 630 65.87 -81.01 17.37
CA THR A 630 66.41 -82.06 16.49
C THR A 630 65.36 -83.16 16.26
N PRO A 631 65.10 -83.59 15.01
CA PRO A 631 63.99 -84.50 14.71
C PRO A 631 64.22 -85.94 15.21
N THR A 632 63.14 -86.58 15.64
CA THR A 632 63.06 -88.00 16.02
C THR A 632 62.13 -88.74 15.04
N PRO A 633 62.46 -89.97 14.57
CA PRO A 633 61.80 -90.56 13.40
C PRO A 633 60.43 -91.20 13.69
N THR A 634 59.54 -91.13 12.69
CA THR A 634 58.17 -91.67 12.69
C THR A 634 58.09 -93.05 12.01
N PRO A 635 57.32 -94.02 12.54
CA PRO A 635 56.89 -95.23 11.82
C PRO A 635 55.49 -95.08 11.18
N THR A 636 55.27 -95.76 10.05
CA THR A 636 54.08 -95.67 9.17
C THR A 636 53.06 -96.81 9.34
N VAL A 637 51.82 -96.63 8.82
CA VAL A 637 51.10 -97.50 7.82
C VAL A 637 49.55 -97.25 7.82
N ASP A 638 48.91 -97.53 6.68
CA ASP A 638 47.49 -97.28 6.25
C ASP A 638 46.93 -98.62 5.59
N PRO A 639 45.76 -98.76 4.89
CA PRO A 639 44.66 -97.84 4.54
C PRO A 639 43.19 -98.38 4.64
N ASN A 640 42.18 -97.48 4.71
CA ASN A 640 40.81 -97.61 4.15
C ASN A 640 39.94 -96.35 4.45
N ALA A 641 39.05 -95.84 3.58
CA ALA A 641 38.62 -96.21 2.23
C ALA A 641 38.07 -95.00 1.43
N THR A 642 37.65 -95.20 0.17
CA THR A 642 37.13 -94.20 -0.82
C THR A 642 35.99 -94.84 -1.66
N PRO A 643 35.25 -94.16 -2.58
CA PRO A 643 35.11 -92.73 -2.93
C PRO A 643 33.64 -92.21 -3.15
N THR A 644 33.54 -90.98 -3.68
CA THR A 644 32.45 -90.13 -4.30
C THR A 644 31.60 -90.78 -5.43
N PRO A 645 30.64 -90.10 -6.17
CA PRO A 645 30.11 -88.68 -6.14
C PRO A 645 28.56 -88.50 -6.33
N SER A 646 28.03 -87.24 -6.33
CA SER A 646 27.11 -86.68 -7.37
C SER A 646 26.83 -85.15 -7.19
N VAL A 647 26.26 -84.46 -8.20
CA VAL A 647 25.96 -83.00 -8.26
C VAL A 647 24.60 -82.70 -8.94
N ALA A 648 24.03 -81.49 -8.75
CA ALA A 648 22.68 -81.02 -9.14
C ALA A 648 22.41 -80.83 -10.67
N PRO A 649 21.15 -80.54 -11.09
CA PRO A 649 20.74 -79.14 -11.34
C PRO A 649 19.24 -78.76 -11.11
N THR A 650 18.91 -77.47 -11.33
CA THR A 650 17.61 -76.75 -11.25
C THR A 650 16.72 -76.92 -12.52
N PRO A 651 15.46 -76.40 -12.64
CA PRO A 651 15.02 -74.97 -12.65
C PRO A 651 13.71 -74.72 -11.83
N THR A 652 12.94 -73.60 -11.81
CA THR A 652 12.88 -72.22 -12.41
C THR A 652 12.18 -71.29 -11.36
N GLY A 653 11.78 -70.01 -11.51
CA GLY A 653 11.72 -68.99 -12.59
C GLY A 653 10.98 -67.70 -12.12
N THR A 654 10.77 -66.71 -13.00
CA THR A 654 10.19 -65.36 -12.70
C THR A 654 9.33 -64.83 -13.88
N PRO A 655 8.40 -63.84 -13.74
CA PRO A 655 8.74 -62.39 -13.72
C PRO A 655 7.75 -61.43 -12.98
N THR A 656 8.04 -60.11 -13.00
CA THR A 656 7.21 -58.96 -12.50
C THR A 656 6.61 -58.16 -13.69
N PRO A 657 5.45 -57.44 -13.57
CA PRO A 657 5.47 -55.98 -13.25
C PRO A 657 4.18 -55.38 -12.57
N THR A 658 4.22 -54.07 -12.28
CA THR A 658 3.15 -53.12 -11.85
C THR A 658 2.25 -52.62 -13.03
N PRO A 659 1.25 -51.69 -12.90
CA PRO A 659 0.50 -51.15 -11.74
C PRO A 659 -1.06 -51.12 -11.93
N GLY A 660 -1.84 -50.56 -10.99
CA GLY A 660 -3.25 -50.14 -11.26
C GLY A 660 -4.16 -49.82 -10.04
N ALA A 661 -4.93 -48.73 -10.12
CA ALA A 661 -6.02 -48.33 -9.20
C ALA A 661 -7.41 -48.79 -9.78
N PRO A 662 -8.61 -48.60 -9.17
CA PRO A 662 -8.99 -47.64 -8.12
C PRO A 662 -9.86 -48.17 -6.94
N THR A 663 -10.08 -47.30 -5.95
CA THR A 663 -11.06 -47.47 -4.86
C THR A 663 -12.50 -47.17 -5.31
N PRO A 664 -13.52 -47.97 -4.95
CA PRO A 664 -14.92 -47.64 -5.20
C PRO A 664 -15.50 -46.70 -4.14
N THR A 665 -16.10 -45.59 -4.58
CA THR A 665 -16.86 -44.63 -3.76
C THR A 665 -18.12 -45.27 -3.16
N PRO A 666 -18.51 -44.99 -1.90
CA PRO A 666 -19.78 -45.43 -1.34
C PRO A 666 -20.96 -44.73 -2.04
N THR A 667 -21.99 -45.51 -2.41
CA THR A 667 -23.26 -45.02 -2.96
C THR A 667 -24.24 -44.70 -1.82
N PRO A 668 -24.98 -43.57 -1.84
CA PRO A 668 -25.73 -43.09 -0.67
C PRO A 668 -26.96 -43.93 -0.30
N THR A 669 -27.34 -43.84 0.99
CA THR A 669 -28.58 -44.41 1.55
C THR A 669 -29.77 -43.50 1.26
N VAL A 670 -30.95 -44.08 1.04
CA VAL A 670 -32.18 -43.36 0.67
C VAL A 670 -33.00 -42.98 1.92
N THR A 671 -33.32 -41.69 2.05
CA THR A 671 -34.19 -41.11 3.09
C THR A 671 -35.47 -40.53 2.42
N PRO A 672 -36.68 -40.69 3.01
CA PRO A 672 -37.94 -40.47 2.29
C PRO A 672 -38.35 -39.00 2.07
N THR A 673 -39.11 -38.79 1.00
CA THR A 673 -39.57 -37.48 0.48
C THR A 673 -40.76 -36.89 1.27
N PRO A 674 -40.75 -35.58 1.64
CA PRO A 674 -41.93 -34.88 2.13
C PRO A 674 -42.90 -34.47 0.99
N THR A 675 -44.19 -34.33 1.31
CA THR A 675 -45.26 -34.05 0.32
C THR A 675 -45.32 -32.55 -0.05
N PRO A 676 -45.56 -32.18 -1.33
CA PRO A 676 -45.60 -30.79 -1.76
C PRO A 676 -46.83 -30.02 -1.24
N THR A 677 -46.60 -28.78 -0.82
CA THR A 677 -47.61 -27.75 -0.47
C THR A 677 -47.82 -26.85 -1.71
N PRO A 678 -49.03 -26.31 -1.97
CA PRO A 678 -49.33 -25.59 -3.22
C PRO A 678 -48.48 -24.30 -3.41
N PRO A 679 -48.20 -23.91 -4.66
CA PRO A 679 -47.27 -22.82 -4.95
C PRO A 679 -47.84 -21.43 -4.59
N PRO A 680 -47.00 -20.52 -4.08
CA PRO A 680 -47.32 -19.09 -4.02
C PRO A 680 -47.33 -18.48 -5.43
N VAL A 681 -47.83 -17.25 -5.54
CA VAL A 681 -47.88 -16.50 -6.81
C VAL A 681 -46.47 -16.14 -7.25
N THR A 682 -46.12 -16.47 -8.49
CA THR A 682 -44.87 -16.01 -9.13
C THR A 682 -44.87 -14.49 -9.29
N GLN A 683 -43.98 -13.78 -8.60
CA GLN A 683 -43.38 -12.59 -9.19
C GLN A 683 -42.49 -13.01 -10.37
N ASP A 684 -42.27 -12.08 -11.29
CA ASP A 684 -41.51 -12.28 -12.52
C ASP A 684 -40.07 -11.81 -12.25
N ASN A 685 -39.19 -12.73 -11.83
CA ASN A 685 -37.85 -12.44 -11.31
C ASN A 685 -37.02 -11.69 -12.35
N GLN A 686 -36.60 -10.47 -12.03
CA GLN A 686 -35.72 -9.68 -12.89
C GLN A 686 -34.27 -10.12 -12.66
N PRO A 687 -33.46 -10.31 -13.72
CA PRO A 687 -32.03 -10.60 -13.51
C PRO A 687 -31.33 -9.37 -12.89
N PRO A 688 -30.35 -9.57 -12.00
CA PRO A 688 -29.61 -8.49 -11.36
C PRO A 688 -28.82 -7.67 -12.38
N VAL A 689 -28.43 -6.45 -12.00
CA VAL A 689 -27.51 -5.61 -12.76
C VAL A 689 -26.11 -5.73 -12.15
N ALA A 690 -25.18 -6.30 -12.91
CA ALA A 690 -23.75 -6.21 -12.61
C ALA A 690 -23.21 -4.85 -13.09
N ASP A 691 -22.44 -4.19 -12.24
CA ASP A 691 -21.59 -3.03 -12.55
C ASP A 691 -20.21 -3.34 -11.96
N GLY A 692 -19.19 -3.50 -12.81
CA GLY A 692 -17.83 -3.87 -12.42
C GLY A 692 -16.91 -2.67 -12.17
N GLY A 693 -17.47 -1.45 -12.12
CA GLY A 693 -16.73 -0.23 -11.87
C GLY A 693 -15.95 0.30 -13.08
N PRO A 694 -15.29 1.47 -12.93
CA PRO A 694 -14.61 2.15 -14.02
C PRO A 694 -13.22 1.56 -14.33
N ASP A 695 -12.83 1.55 -15.61
CA ASP A 695 -11.47 1.18 -16.05
C ASP A 695 -10.37 1.95 -15.26
N LEU A 696 -9.39 1.20 -14.72
CA LEU A 696 -8.37 1.71 -13.79
C LEU A 696 -6.99 1.88 -14.46
N VAL A 697 -6.24 2.91 -14.05
CA VAL A 697 -4.86 3.14 -14.50
C VAL A 697 -3.93 3.34 -13.30
N VAL A 698 -3.29 2.25 -12.89
CA VAL A 698 -2.55 2.09 -11.62
C VAL A 698 -1.04 2.26 -11.81
N ASN A 699 -0.26 2.29 -10.73
CA ASN A 699 1.20 2.26 -10.85
C ASN A 699 1.64 0.78 -10.98
N PRO A 700 2.82 0.45 -11.55
CA PRO A 700 3.41 -0.88 -11.37
C PRO A 700 3.56 -1.18 -9.88
N ARG A 701 3.32 -2.44 -9.45
CA ARG A 701 3.34 -2.88 -8.04
C ARG A 701 2.39 -2.13 -7.09
N ALA A 702 1.30 -1.56 -7.62
CA ALA A 702 0.22 -1.04 -6.78
C ALA A 702 -0.82 -2.14 -6.52
N LEU A 703 -1.34 -2.18 -5.29
CA LEU A 703 -2.58 -2.87 -4.98
C LEU A 703 -3.72 -2.24 -5.81
N VAL A 704 -4.60 -3.09 -6.33
CA VAL A 704 -5.75 -2.69 -7.14
C VAL A 704 -6.99 -3.35 -6.57
N ILE A 705 -7.91 -2.53 -6.09
CA ILE A 705 -9.25 -2.96 -5.69
C ILE A 705 -10.18 -2.78 -6.90
N LEU A 706 -10.96 -3.81 -7.22
CA LEU A 706 -12.06 -3.71 -8.19
C LEU A 706 -13.34 -3.34 -7.43
N ASP A 707 -14.26 -2.58 -8.05
CA ASP A 707 -15.47 -2.09 -7.36
C ASP A 707 -16.73 -2.61 -8.05
N GLY A 708 -17.29 -3.68 -7.49
CA GLY A 708 -18.56 -4.27 -7.89
C GLY A 708 -19.77 -3.79 -7.08
N ALA A 709 -19.58 -2.90 -6.09
CA ALA A 709 -20.59 -2.57 -5.08
C ALA A 709 -21.75 -1.72 -5.62
N ALA A 710 -21.62 -1.19 -6.84
CA ALA A 710 -22.70 -0.55 -7.59
C ALA A 710 -23.72 -1.55 -8.19
N SER A 711 -23.42 -2.85 -8.15
CA SER A 711 -24.33 -3.92 -8.62
C SER A 711 -25.59 -4.02 -7.75
N PHE A 712 -26.76 -4.22 -8.35
CA PHE A 712 -28.03 -4.24 -7.63
C PHE A 712 -29.07 -5.19 -8.26
N ASP A 713 -29.97 -5.71 -7.45
CA ASP A 713 -31.22 -6.31 -7.95
C ASP A 713 -32.34 -5.26 -7.98
N ALA A 714 -33.25 -5.38 -8.94
CA ALA A 714 -34.43 -4.54 -9.07
C ALA A 714 -35.64 -5.06 -8.29
N ASP A 715 -35.61 -6.32 -7.84
CA ASP A 715 -36.68 -6.95 -7.08
C ASP A 715 -36.59 -6.64 -5.57
N ALA A 716 -37.76 -6.51 -4.95
CA ALA A 716 -37.93 -5.71 -3.73
C ALA A 716 -37.56 -6.46 -2.43
N GLY A 717 -36.26 -6.67 -2.22
CA GLY A 717 -35.72 -7.15 -0.93
C GLY A 717 -34.27 -7.66 -0.97
N ASP A 718 -33.71 -7.92 -2.15
CA ASP A 718 -32.52 -8.80 -2.29
C ASP A 718 -31.17 -8.09 -2.47
N THR A 719 -31.06 -6.78 -2.22
CA THR A 719 -29.77 -6.05 -2.24
C THR A 719 -28.77 -6.47 -1.14
N LEU A 720 -29.12 -7.44 -0.30
CA LEU A 720 -28.24 -8.10 0.68
C LEU A 720 -28.03 -9.60 0.37
N ASN A 721 -28.47 -10.09 -0.79
CA ASN A 721 -28.46 -11.51 -1.17
C ASN A 721 -27.75 -11.80 -2.51
N LEU A 722 -27.06 -10.81 -3.08
CA LEU A 722 -26.30 -10.97 -4.33
C LEU A 722 -25.04 -11.80 -4.11
N LEU A 723 -24.83 -12.78 -4.99
CA LEU A 723 -23.58 -13.55 -5.08
C LEU A 723 -22.68 -12.93 -6.15
N TYR A 724 -21.43 -12.64 -5.78
CA TYR A 724 -20.42 -12.11 -6.70
C TYR A 724 -19.44 -13.21 -7.07
N GLN A 725 -18.91 -13.16 -8.30
CA GLN A 725 -17.76 -13.96 -8.71
C GLN A 725 -16.95 -13.21 -9.76
N TRP A 726 -15.74 -12.83 -9.38
CA TRP A 726 -14.78 -12.21 -10.28
C TRP A 726 -13.91 -13.27 -10.96
N ARG A 727 -13.40 -12.92 -12.14
CA ARG A 727 -12.48 -13.79 -12.88
C ARG A 727 -11.59 -12.99 -13.81
N GLN A 728 -10.31 -13.30 -13.84
CA GLN A 728 -9.42 -12.77 -14.87
C GLN A 728 -9.74 -13.37 -16.25
N LEU A 729 -9.91 -12.50 -17.25
CA LEU A 729 -10.11 -12.85 -18.66
C LEU A 729 -8.84 -12.70 -19.49
N SER A 730 -7.94 -11.78 -19.11
CA SER A 730 -6.71 -11.47 -19.87
C SER A 730 -5.69 -10.73 -19.02
N GLY A 731 -4.43 -10.77 -19.43
CA GLY A 731 -3.27 -10.17 -18.76
C GLY A 731 -2.21 -11.21 -18.36
N PRO A 732 -1.12 -10.79 -17.70
CA PRO A 732 -0.33 -11.67 -16.84
C PRO A 732 -1.22 -12.28 -15.76
N GLU A 733 -1.04 -13.56 -15.44
CA GLU A 733 -1.83 -14.25 -14.42
C GLU A 733 -1.59 -13.63 -13.03
N VAL A 734 -2.68 -13.30 -12.32
CA VAL A 734 -2.66 -12.70 -10.98
C VAL A 734 -3.68 -13.37 -10.09
N GLU A 735 -3.31 -13.52 -8.82
CA GLU A 735 -4.21 -13.97 -7.76
C GLU A 735 -5.19 -12.85 -7.41
N LEU A 736 -6.47 -13.20 -7.31
CA LEU A 736 -7.55 -12.30 -6.87
C LEU A 736 -7.89 -12.65 -5.42
N LEU A 737 -7.51 -11.78 -4.50
CA LEU A 737 -7.90 -11.89 -3.10
C LEU A 737 -9.41 -11.59 -3.00
N SER A 738 -10.13 -12.47 -2.29
CA SER A 738 -11.56 -12.35 -1.99
C SER A 738 -12.45 -12.26 -3.26
N ASP A 739 -12.19 -13.13 -4.25
CA ASP A 739 -12.79 -13.14 -5.60
C ASP A 739 -14.32 -13.28 -5.67
N GLN A 740 -14.97 -13.74 -4.60
CA GLN A 740 -16.42 -13.91 -4.48
C GLN A 740 -17.11 -12.75 -3.73
N THR A 741 -16.39 -11.65 -3.49
CA THR A 741 -16.92 -10.42 -2.88
C THR A 741 -17.26 -9.35 -3.92
N ALA A 742 -17.92 -8.28 -3.48
CA ALA A 742 -18.13 -7.09 -4.30
C ALA A 742 -16.81 -6.38 -4.65
N THR A 743 -15.77 -6.47 -3.80
CA THR A 743 -14.56 -5.64 -3.89
C THR A 743 -13.26 -6.45 -3.71
N PRO A 744 -12.93 -7.38 -4.62
CA PRO A 744 -11.68 -8.14 -4.57
C PRO A 744 -10.48 -7.23 -4.86
N SER A 745 -9.28 -7.74 -4.55
CA SER A 745 -8.04 -7.03 -4.86
C SER A 745 -6.97 -7.91 -5.50
N PHE A 746 -6.00 -7.28 -6.15
CA PHE A 746 -4.76 -7.93 -6.63
C PHE A 746 -3.60 -6.95 -6.70
N SER A 747 -2.36 -7.45 -6.64
CA SER A 747 -1.16 -6.65 -6.89
C SER A 747 -0.87 -6.56 -8.39
N ALA A 748 -0.91 -5.36 -8.97
CA ALA A 748 -0.58 -5.17 -10.38
C ALA A 748 0.93 -5.31 -10.63
N GLY A 749 1.32 -6.02 -11.69
CA GLY A 749 2.71 -6.37 -11.99
C GLY A 749 3.60 -5.23 -12.54
N ALA A 750 4.34 -5.54 -13.60
CA ALA A 750 5.34 -4.67 -14.20
C ALA A 750 4.71 -3.55 -15.06
N GLU A 751 5.54 -2.69 -15.64
CA GLU A 751 5.09 -1.52 -16.42
C GLU A 751 4.54 -1.87 -17.82
N ASN A 752 3.46 -1.19 -18.22
CA ASN A 752 2.74 -1.37 -19.50
C ASN A 752 1.93 -2.67 -19.62
N GLU A 753 1.64 -3.32 -18.50
CA GLU A 753 0.77 -4.50 -18.45
C GLU A 753 -0.70 -4.09 -18.39
N VAL A 754 -1.57 -4.93 -18.94
CA VAL A 754 -3.02 -4.71 -19.03
C VAL A 754 -3.75 -5.98 -18.63
N TYR A 755 -4.62 -5.85 -17.64
CA TYR A 755 -5.46 -6.90 -17.08
C TYR A 755 -6.91 -6.61 -17.47
N ILE A 756 -7.69 -7.67 -17.70
CA ILE A 756 -9.14 -7.58 -17.92
C ILE A 756 -9.80 -8.60 -17.01
N PHE A 757 -10.78 -8.15 -16.23
CA PHE A 757 -11.57 -8.99 -15.35
C PHE A 757 -13.04 -8.95 -15.75
N SER A 758 -13.76 -10.03 -15.48
CA SER A 758 -15.23 -10.06 -15.48
C SER A 758 -15.76 -10.21 -14.07
N LEU A 759 -16.71 -9.36 -13.69
CA LEU A 759 -17.60 -9.60 -12.57
C LEU A 759 -18.81 -10.37 -13.07
N THR A 760 -19.17 -11.47 -12.40
CA THR A 760 -20.49 -12.11 -12.50
C THR A 760 -21.27 -11.83 -11.23
N VAL A 761 -22.52 -11.40 -11.36
CA VAL A 761 -23.45 -11.22 -10.23
C VAL A 761 -24.66 -12.13 -10.43
N ALA A 762 -25.05 -12.88 -9.40
CA ALA A 762 -26.18 -13.80 -9.44
C ALA A 762 -27.15 -13.58 -8.27
N ASP A 763 -28.44 -13.83 -8.53
CA ASP A 763 -29.53 -13.78 -7.55
C ASP A 763 -29.80 -15.17 -6.93
N LYS A 764 -30.68 -15.20 -5.91
CA LYS A 764 -31.13 -16.43 -5.24
C LYS A 764 -32.10 -17.29 -6.05
N ALA A 765 -32.63 -16.80 -7.17
CA ALA A 765 -33.47 -17.56 -8.10
C ALA A 765 -32.66 -18.25 -9.21
N GLY A 766 -31.38 -17.91 -9.37
CA GLY A 766 -30.44 -18.47 -10.34
C GLY A 766 -30.33 -17.70 -11.65
N ALA A 767 -30.78 -16.44 -11.72
CA ALA A 767 -30.43 -15.56 -12.85
C ALA A 767 -29.15 -14.76 -12.54
N SER A 768 -28.44 -14.33 -13.58
CA SER A 768 -27.17 -13.63 -13.43
C SER A 768 -26.88 -12.64 -14.57
N ALA A 769 -26.04 -11.66 -14.25
CA ALA A 769 -25.47 -10.69 -15.17
C ALA A 769 -23.93 -10.69 -15.08
N ILE A 770 -23.29 -10.14 -16.10
CA ILE A 770 -21.82 -10.07 -16.21
C ILE A 770 -21.45 -8.66 -16.70
N ASP A 771 -20.44 -8.06 -16.09
CA ASP A 771 -19.76 -6.85 -16.57
C ASP A 771 -18.23 -7.05 -16.59
N THR A 772 -17.48 -6.13 -17.19
CA THR A 772 -16.01 -6.25 -17.35
C THR A 772 -15.26 -4.94 -17.14
N VAL A 773 -14.16 -5.01 -16.38
CA VAL A 773 -13.28 -3.87 -16.07
C VAL A 773 -11.85 -4.11 -16.57
N THR A 774 -11.21 -3.05 -17.08
CA THR A 774 -9.81 -3.06 -17.53
C THR A 774 -8.91 -2.37 -16.51
N VAL A 775 -7.75 -2.95 -16.21
CA VAL A 775 -6.71 -2.32 -15.38
C VAL A 775 -5.41 -2.22 -16.18
N ALA A 776 -4.73 -1.07 -16.15
CA ALA A 776 -3.45 -0.88 -16.85
C ALA A 776 -2.37 -0.22 -15.99
N THR A 777 -1.13 -0.71 -16.06
CA THR A 777 0.02 -0.13 -15.34
C THR A 777 0.73 0.96 -16.15
N LYS A 778 1.27 1.97 -15.47
CA LYS A 778 1.98 3.11 -16.09
C LYS A 778 3.43 2.76 -16.47
N ALA A 779 3.89 3.33 -17.58
CA ALA A 779 5.31 3.37 -17.96
C ALA A 779 6.13 4.33 -17.08
N LEU A 780 7.35 3.94 -16.74
CA LEU A 780 8.38 4.77 -16.12
C LEU A 780 9.07 5.67 -17.16
N ALA A 781 9.67 6.77 -16.69
CA ALA A 781 10.52 7.63 -17.51
C ALA A 781 11.99 7.14 -17.43
N PRO A 782 12.72 7.05 -18.55
CA PRO A 782 14.08 6.49 -18.55
C PRO A 782 15.05 7.39 -17.78
N ILE A 783 15.67 6.83 -16.74
CA ILE A 783 16.66 7.49 -15.89
C ILE A 783 18.04 7.44 -16.57
N ALA A 784 18.77 8.56 -16.55
CA ALA A 784 20.14 8.61 -17.08
C ALA A 784 21.17 8.17 -16.00
N PRO A 785 22.15 7.32 -16.33
CA PRO A 785 23.12 6.82 -15.35
C PRO A 785 24.07 7.94 -14.89
N THR A 786 24.22 8.07 -13.58
CA THR A 786 25.16 9.02 -12.95
C THR A 786 26.46 8.30 -12.59
N GLN A 787 27.60 8.84 -13.02
CA GLN A 787 28.92 8.28 -12.65
C GLN A 787 29.32 8.69 -11.23
N VAL A 788 29.69 7.71 -10.42
CA VAL A 788 30.27 7.92 -9.08
C VAL A 788 31.73 8.34 -9.21
N VAL A 789 32.14 9.38 -8.48
CA VAL A 789 33.55 9.80 -8.34
C VAL A 789 33.89 9.85 -6.86
N VAL A 790 34.68 8.89 -6.41
CA VAL A 790 35.10 8.76 -5.00
C VAL A 790 36.26 9.71 -4.67
N ARG A 791 36.22 10.34 -3.50
CA ARG A 791 37.39 10.90 -2.80
C ARG A 791 37.26 10.69 -1.29
N PRO A 792 38.37 10.46 -0.55
CA PRO A 792 38.35 10.10 0.87
C PRO A 792 38.27 11.31 1.81
N ASP A 793 38.09 11.00 3.09
CA ASP A 793 37.64 11.89 4.18
C ASP A 793 38.58 13.03 4.59
N THR A 794 38.03 14.03 5.28
CA THR A 794 38.66 14.66 6.46
C THR A 794 37.70 15.59 7.23
N GLY A 795 37.72 15.52 8.56
CA GLY A 795 37.42 16.66 9.45
C GLY A 795 36.00 16.75 10.02
N VAL A 796 35.84 16.39 11.29
CA VAL A 796 34.65 16.71 12.09
C VAL A 796 34.67 18.17 12.53
N THR A 797 33.63 18.93 12.19
CA THR A 797 33.22 20.13 12.93
C THR A 797 31.69 20.15 13.07
N GLN A 798 31.19 20.50 14.24
CA GLN A 798 29.75 20.51 14.52
C GLN A 798 29.04 21.65 13.75
N ALA A 799 27.83 21.37 13.26
CA ALA A 799 26.92 22.35 12.68
C ALA A 799 25.54 22.22 13.34
N PRO A 800 24.79 23.32 13.54
CA PRO A 800 23.60 23.33 14.40
C PRO A 800 22.37 22.66 13.77
N SER A 801 21.53 22.08 14.64
CA SER A 801 20.09 21.76 14.51
C SER A 801 19.52 21.64 13.09
N ARG A 802 19.15 20.40 12.69
CA ARG A 802 18.54 20.07 11.38
C ARG A 802 17.10 20.58 11.15
N THR A 803 16.59 21.51 11.96
CA THR A 803 15.23 22.07 11.86
C THR A 803 14.97 22.95 10.62
N ALA A 804 15.98 23.21 9.78
CA ALA A 804 15.89 24.10 8.62
C ALA A 804 15.82 23.39 7.25
N GLY A 805 15.82 22.04 7.21
CA GLY A 805 15.90 21.28 5.95
C GLY A 805 14.63 21.32 5.09
N VAL A 806 13.47 21.06 5.70
CA VAL A 806 12.19 20.87 5.00
C VAL A 806 11.74 22.15 4.29
N LEU A 807 11.65 23.26 5.04
CA LEU A 807 11.23 24.57 4.51
C LEU A 807 12.13 25.09 3.37
N ARG A 808 13.44 24.77 3.40
CA ARG A 808 14.41 25.25 2.38
C ARG A 808 14.28 24.57 1.02
N THR A 809 13.62 23.41 0.95
CA THR A 809 13.49 22.65 -0.30
C THR A 809 12.15 22.93 -0.99
N GLY A 810 11.04 22.90 -0.23
CA GLY A 810 9.70 23.17 -0.77
C GLY A 810 9.53 24.59 -1.32
N ALA A 811 9.95 25.60 -0.55
CA ALA A 811 9.80 27.01 -0.96
C ALA A 811 10.51 27.34 -2.29
N ARG A 812 11.69 26.75 -2.53
CA ARG A 812 12.44 26.92 -3.78
C ARG A 812 11.68 26.39 -4.99
N MET A 813 11.06 25.21 -4.88
CA MET A 813 10.30 24.64 -6.00
C MET A 813 9.00 25.41 -6.27
N LEU A 814 8.34 25.94 -5.24
CA LEU A 814 7.15 26.78 -5.40
C LEU A 814 7.46 28.10 -6.13
N ASP A 815 8.56 28.78 -5.77
CA ASP A 815 9.04 29.97 -6.47
C ASP A 815 9.34 29.69 -7.95
N TYR A 816 10.06 28.60 -8.25
CA TYR A 816 10.33 28.21 -9.65
C TYR A 816 9.05 27.86 -10.41
N LEU A 817 8.07 27.22 -9.78
CA LEU A 817 6.76 26.90 -10.39
C LEU A 817 5.98 28.17 -10.73
N LEU A 818 5.88 29.11 -9.78
CA LEU A 818 5.22 30.41 -9.96
C LEU A 818 5.93 31.26 -11.02
N PHE A 819 7.26 31.24 -11.06
CA PHE A 819 8.06 31.92 -12.08
C PHE A 819 7.84 31.32 -13.48
N ILE A 820 7.80 29.98 -13.61
CA ILE A 820 7.51 29.30 -14.87
C ILE A 820 6.08 29.61 -15.35
N LEU A 821 5.09 29.65 -14.46
CA LEU A 821 3.72 30.10 -14.76
C LEU A 821 3.68 31.56 -15.24
N ALA A 822 4.42 32.46 -14.59
CA ALA A 822 4.53 33.87 -14.99
C ALA A 822 5.19 34.05 -16.37
N VAL A 823 6.25 33.30 -16.65
CA VAL A 823 6.93 33.30 -17.96
C VAL A 823 6.03 32.73 -19.06
N LEU A 824 5.39 31.57 -18.84
CA LEU A 824 4.49 30.93 -19.81
C LEU A 824 3.29 31.82 -20.16
N THR A 825 2.62 32.40 -19.17
CA THR A 825 1.49 33.31 -19.39
C THR A 825 1.92 34.58 -20.15
N THR A 826 3.09 35.13 -19.87
CA THR A 826 3.66 36.27 -20.61
C THR A 826 3.96 35.90 -22.07
N ILE A 827 4.59 34.75 -22.32
CA ILE A 827 4.93 34.25 -23.67
C ILE A 827 3.65 34.05 -24.50
N LEU A 828 2.61 33.47 -23.92
CA LEU A 828 1.30 33.30 -24.58
C LEU A 828 0.73 34.66 -25.01
N LEU A 829 0.70 35.64 -24.09
CA LEU A 829 0.12 36.97 -24.27
C LEU A 829 0.89 37.83 -25.29
N VAL A 830 2.22 37.68 -25.37
CA VAL A 830 3.06 38.27 -26.43
C VAL A 830 2.82 37.58 -27.78
N SER A 831 2.73 36.24 -27.80
CA SER A 831 2.66 35.47 -29.04
C SER A 831 1.37 35.72 -29.85
N ASP A 832 0.21 35.84 -29.19
CA ASP A 832 -1.06 36.23 -29.84
C ASP A 832 -0.95 37.60 -30.51
N ARG A 833 -0.44 38.60 -29.77
CA ARG A 833 -0.29 39.98 -30.27
C ARG A 833 0.67 40.09 -31.46
N VAL A 834 1.72 39.27 -31.50
CA VAL A 834 2.61 39.17 -32.68
C VAL A 834 1.88 38.52 -33.85
N LEU A 835 1.15 37.42 -33.62
CA LEU A 835 0.41 36.72 -34.67
C LEU A 835 -0.64 37.62 -35.34
N GLN A 836 -1.39 38.38 -34.54
CA GLN A 836 -2.40 39.33 -35.05
C GLN A 836 -1.80 40.48 -35.88
N ARG A 837 -0.56 40.91 -35.62
CA ARG A 837 0.13 41.90 -36.46
C ARG A 837 0.55 41.32 -37.81
N VAL A 838 1.04 40.08 -37.84
CA VAL A 838 1.49 39.40 -39.07
C VAL A 838 0.33 39.11 -40.03
N VAL A 839 -0.87 38.79 -39.51
CA VAL A 839 -2.06 38.54 -40.35
C VAL A 839 -2.59 39.83 -41.00
N ARG A 840 -2.75 40.92 -40.23
CA ARG A 840 -3.24 42.22 -40.74
C ARG A 840 -2.38 42.75 -41.89
N GLY A 841 -1.06 42.52 -41.86
CA GLY A 841 -0.13 42.92 -42.91
C GLY A 841 -0.28 42.22 -44.26
N ARG A 842 -1.21 41.25 -44.42
CA ARG A 842 -1.41 40.52 -45.69
C ARG A 842 -2.83 40.53 -46.27
N GLN A 843 -3.87 40.78 -45.47
CA GLN A 843 -5.25 40.83 -46.00
C GLN A 843 -5.53 42.09 -46.83
N ALA A 844 -4.86 43.21 -46.55
CA ALA A 844 -5.01 44.49 -47.26
C ALA A 844 -4.48 44.51 -48.72
N ARG A 845 -4.39 43.35 -49.39
CA ARG A 845 -3.84 43.21 -50.75
C ARG A 845 -4.57 42.18 -51.64
N ALA A 846 -5.71 41.64 -51.22
CA ALA A 846 -6.33 40.48 -51.87
C ALA A 846 -7.87 40.48 -51.87
N SER A 847 -8.52 41.59 -52.24
CA SER A 847 -9.98 41.67 -52.40
C SER A 847 -10.42 42.68 -53.48
N GLY A 848 -10.33 42.27 -54.74
CA GLY A 848 -10.91 42.99 -55.88
C GLY A 848 -11.13 42.04 -57.05
N GLY A 849 -12.39 41.81 -57.43
CA GLY A 849 -12.75 40.85 -58.50
C GLY A 849 -14.20 40.37 -58.44
N SER A 850 -15.04 41.01 -59.27
CA SER A 850 -16.44 40.74 -59.68
C SER A 850 -17.26 39.56 -59.13
N VAL A 851 -18.55 39.87 -58.90
CA VAL A 851 -19.68 38.93 -58.91
C VAL A 851 -20.17 38.68 -60.35
N ILE A 852 -20.63 37.48 -60.67
CA ILE A 852 -21.54 37.19 -61.80
C ILE A 852 -22.65 36.25 -61.32
N THR A 853 -23.88 36.49 -61.77
CA THR A 853 -25.08 35.70 -61.48
C THR A 853 -25.58 34.96 -62.71
N SER A 854 -26.17 33.77 -62.51
CA SER A 854 -27.05 33.12 -63.47
C SER A 854 -28.15 32.33 -62.75
N LEU A 855 -29.30 32.17 -63.40
CA LEU A 855 -30.49 31.52 -62.84
C LEU A 855 -30.50 30.03 -63.19
N GLN A 856 -30.38 29.17 -62.18
CA GLN A 856 -30.68 27.74 -62.25
C GLN A 856 -31.45 27.30 -61.01
N SER A 857 -32.34 26.31 -61.17
CA SER A 857 -33.16 25.77 -60.07
C SER A 857 -32.36 24.75 -59.27
N TYR A 858 -31.71 25.18 -58.20
CA TYR A 858 -30.92 24.30 -57.33
C TYR A 858 -31.80 23.51 -56.36
N SER A 859 -31.64 22.19 -56.35
CA SER A 859 -32.21 21.31 -55.31
C SER A 859 -31.32 21.33 -54.07
N ARG A 860 -31.85 21.01 -52.89
CA ARG A 860 -31.11 21.15 -51.61
C ARG A 860 -31.35 20.00 -50.63
N VAL A 861 -30.30 19.62 -49.90
CA VAL A 861 -30.36 18.69 -48.76
C VAL A 861 -30.29 19.50 -47.47
N VAL A 862 -31.23 19.27 -46.55
CA VAL A 862 -31.44 20.10 -45.36
C VAL A 862 -31.71 19.25 -44.10
N HIS A 863 -31.46 19.82 -42.92
CA HIS A 863 -31.76 19.19 -41.64
C HIS A 863 -33.27 19.23 -41.36
N TYR A 864 -33.89 18.05 -41.10
CA TYR A 864 -35.35 17.88 -41.14
C TYR A 864 -36.20 18.76 -40.20
N LEU A 865 -35.64 19.19 -39.07
CA LEU A 865 -36.32 20.09 -38.11
C LEU A 865 -36.08 21.57 -38.40
N THR A 866 -34.85 21.93 -38.77
CA THR A 866 -34.36 23.33 -38.72
C THR A 866 -34.20 23.97 -40.09
N GLY A 867 -34.36 23.21 -41.18
CA GLY A 867 -34.18 23.70 -42.55
C GLY A 867 -32.73 24.06 -42.94
N ASN A 868 -31.78 23.97 -42.01
CA ASN A 868 -30.39 24.32 -42.24
C ASN A 868 -29.75 23.41 -43.32
N PRO A 869 -28.90 23.97 -44.21
CA PRO A 869 -28.29 23.21 -45.30
C PRO A 869 -27.27 22.18 -44.82
N ILE A 870 -27.24 21.01 -45.45
CA ILE A 870 -26.25 19.94 -45.20
C ILE A 870 -25.23 19.90 -46.35
N ALA A 871 -24.01 20.37 -46.07
CA ALA A 871 -22.92 20.42 -47.03
C ALA A 871 -22.20 19.06 -47.22
N GLY A 872 -21.64 18.82 -48.40
CA GLY A 872 -20.83 17.65 -48.72
C GLY A 872 -21.59 16.32 -48.89
N ALA A 873 -22.90 16.29 -48.65
CA ALA A 873 -23.77 15.13 -48.80
C ALA A 873 -23.77 14.60 -50.24
N GLN A 874 -23.73 13.29 -50.43
CA GLN A 874 -23.65 12.65 -51.74
C GLN A 874 -25.03 12.20 -52.21
N VAL A 875 -25.52 12.80 -53.30
CA VAL A 875 -26.83 12.53 -53.89
C VAL A 875 -26.67 11.61 -55.10
N LEU A 876 -27.46 10.54 -55.15
CA LEU A 876 -27.46 9.50 -56.17
C LEU A 876 -28.88 9.39 -56.75
N ILE A 877 -29.02 9.56 -58.06
CA ILE A 877 -30.31 9.60 -58.76
C ILE A 877 -30.40 8.39 -59.68
N TYR A 878 -31.39 7.53 -59.49
CA TYR A 878 -31.63 6.32 -60.26
C TYR A 878 -32.91 6.45 -61.08
N GLY A 879 -32.93 5.92 -62.30
CA GLY A 879 -34.13 5.85 -63.13
C GLY A 879 -35.05 4.68 -62.74
N ALA A 880 -36.19 4.57 -63.41
CA ALA A 880 -37.16 3.49 -63.25
C ALA A 880 -36.55 2.07 -63.36
N ASP A 881 -35.49 1.91 -64.16
CA ASP A 881 -34.72 0.67 -64.34
C ASP A 881 -33.66 0.41 -63.25
N LYS A 882 -33.70 1.16 -62.15
CA LYS A 882 -32.72 1.18 -61.05
C LYS A 882 -31.27 1.45 -61.47
N LYS A 883 -31.00 1.89 -62.71
CA LYS A 883 -29.66 2.32 -63.13
C LYS A 883 -29.40 3.76 -62.71
N LEU A 884 -28.17 4.03 -62.26
CA LEU A 884 -27.73 5.36 -61.87
C LEU A 884 -27.74 6.30 -63.08
N ARG A 885 -28.46 7.42 -62.97
CA ARG A 885 -28.60 8.46 -64.01
C ARG A 885 -27.86 9.75 -63.65
N GLY A 886 -27.56 9.98 -62.36
CA GLY A 886 -26.74 11.10 -61.93
C GLY A 886 -26.17 10.92 -60.52
N GLN A 887 -24.99 11.49 -60.29
CA GLN A 887 -24.35 11.56 -58.98
C GLN A 887 -23.79 12.97 -58.76
N LYS A 888 -24.06 13.56 -57.59
CA LYS A 888 -23.64 14.91 -57.21
C LYS A 888 -23.22 14.96 -55.74
N ARG A 889 -22.58 16.05 -55.32
CA ARG A 889 -22.40 16.41 -53.90
C ARG A 889 -22.92 17.81 -53.65
N THR A 890 -23.43 18.05 -52.44
CA THR A 890 -23.91 19.38 -52.03
C THR A 890 -22.74 20.32 -51.72
N ASN A 891 -22.89 21.60 -52.07
CA ASN A 891 -21.94 22.66 -51.72
C ASN A 891 -22.13 23.12 -50.25
N GLU A 892 -21.36 24.12 -49.81
CA GLU A 892 -21.42 24.69 -48.46
C GLU A 892 -22.80 25.24 -48.06
N LYS A 893 -23.68 25.53 -49.05
CA LYS A 893 -25.07 25.95 -48.85
C LYS A 893 -26.08 24.80 -49.03
N GLY A 894 -25.62 23.55 -48.99
CA GLY A 894 -26.48 22.35 -49.08
C GLY A 894 -27.12 22.13 -50.45
N MET A 895 -26.74 22.92 -51.46
CA MET A 895 -27.35 22.91 -52.79
C MET A 895 -26.61 21.97 -53.75
N PHE A 896 -27.37 21.35 -54.65
CA PHE A 896 -26.86 20.58 -55.78
C PHE A 896 -27.70 20.85 -57.05
N GLU A 897 -27.07 20.66 -58.20
CA GLU A 897 -27.69 20.81 -59.52
C GLU A 897 -28.01 19.42 -60.10
N ALA A 898 -29.27 19.20 -60.46
CA ALA A 898 -29.73 17.99 -61.13
C ALA A 898 -30.80 18.35 -62.16
N SER A 899 -30.71 17.74 -63.35
CA SER A 899 -31.76 17.78 -64.37
C SER A 899 -32.53 16.47 -64.34
N PHE A 900 -33.85 16.55 -64.48
CA PHE A 900 -34.75 15.40 -64.48
C PHE A 900 -35.61 15.45 -65.76
N PRO A 901 -35.23 14.71 -66.82
CA PRO A 901 -36.10 14.52 -67.99
C PRO A 901 -37.40 13.81 -67.61
N VAL A 902 -38.43 13.88 -68.46
CA VAL A 902 -39.68 13.12 -68.30
C VAL A 902 -39.41 11.63 -68.04
N GLY A 903 -39.98 11.11 -66.94
CA GLY A 903 -39.75 9.73 -66.49
C GLY A 903 -39.94 9.54 -64.98
N GLU A 904 -39.76 8.30 -64.50
CA GLU A 904 -39.72 8.00 -63.06
C GLU A 904 -38.30 7.86 -62.53
N TYR A 905 -38.06 8.42 -61.35
CA TYR A 905 -36.78 8.40 -60.64
C TYR A 905 -36.94 8.07 -59.16
N THR A 906 -35.85 7.58 -58.57
CA THR A 906 -35.68 7.42 -57.12
C THR A 906 -34.35 8.04 -56.71
N ILE A 907 -34.30 8.67 -55.54
CA ILE A 907 -33.10 9.39 -55.06
C ILE A 907 -32.63 8.78 -53.73
N ASP A 908 -31.33 8.50 -53.65
CA ASP A 908 -30.61 8.09 -52.45
C ASP A 908 -29.66 9.22 -52.03
N VAL A 909 -29.53 9.47 -50.72
CA VAL A 909 -28.70 10.56 -50.18
C VAL A 909 -27.85 10.02 -49.03
N ARG A 910 -26.53 10.01 -49.25
CA ARG A 910 -25.55 9.46 -48.32
C ARG A 910 -24.75 10.58 -47.67
N VAL A 911 -24.93 10.74 -46.35
CA VAL A 911 -24.12 11.61 -45.49
C VAL A 911 -24.04 10.96 -44.11
N ALA A 912 -22.84 10.94 -43.51
CA ALA A 912 -22.59 10.21 -42.28
C ALA A 912 -23.41 10.77 -41.12
N GLY A 913 -24.06 9.88 -40.34
CA GLY A 913 -24.90 10.25 -39.21
C GLY A 913 -26.33 10.68 -39.55
N PHE A 914 -26.81 10.51 -40.79
CA PHE A 914 -28.19 10.86 -41.17
C PHE A 914 -28.87 9.82 -42.07
N GLY A 915 -30.22 9.81 -42.02
CA GLY A 915 -31.11 9.08 -42.91
C GLY A 915 -32.30 9.93 -43.36
N PHE A 916 -33.19 9.37 -44.18
CA PHE A 916 -34.39 10.08 -44.64
C PHE A 916 -35.38 10.33 -43.48
N ALA A 917 -35.96 11.54 -43.43
CA ALA A 917 -37.03 11.85 -42.50
C ALA A 917 -38.39 11.30 -42.99
N PRO A 918 -39.31 10.90 -42.10
CA PRO A 918 -40.64 10.41 -42.48
C PRO A 918 -41.52 11.50 -43.11
N ALA A 919 -42.51 11.08 -43.91
CA ALA A 919 -43.26 11.94 -44.85
C ALA A 919 -44.14 13.06 -44.25
N LYS A 920 -44.20 13.21 -42.92
CA LYS A 920 -44.83 14.36 -42.23
C LYS A 920 -43.80 15.07 -41.35
N SER A 921 -43.24 16.17 -41.85
CA SER A 921 -42.53 17.18 -41.04
C SER A 921 -43.27 18.51 -41.19
N SER A 922 -43.41 19.26 -40.09
CA SER A 922 -44.29 20.43 -39.98
C SER A 922 -43.59 21.79 -40.12
N SER A 923 -42.26 21.82 -40.30
CA SER A 923 -41.48 23.07 -40.38
C SER A 923 -41.04 23.50 -41.80
N LEU A 924 -41.50 22.81 -42.85
CA LEU A 924 -41.14 23.12 -44.25
C LEU A 924 -42.37 23.54 -45.07
N SER A 925 -42.29 24.70 -45.71
CA SER A 925 -43.37 25.27 -46.54
C SER A 925 -43.41 24.62 -47.94
N PRO A 926 -44.60 24.31 -48.49
CA PRO A 926 -44.76 23.86 -49.88
C PRO A 926 -44.32 24.86 -50.95
N SER A 927 -44.03 26.12 -50.59
CA SER A 927 -43.50 27.15 -51.50
C SER A 927 -42.13 26.82 -52.09
N ASP A 928 -41.37 25.94 -51.45
CA ASP A 928 -39.92 25.80 -51.67
C ASP A 928 -39.53 24.64 -52.61
N GLY A 929 -40.53 23.90 -53.13
CA GLY A 929 -40.34 22.78 -54.05
C GLY A 929 -40.95 21.46 -53.55
N ILE A 930 -40.69 20.38 -54.30
CA ILE A 930 -41.15 19.03 -53.93
C ILE A 930 -40.30 18.52 -52.76
N ILE A 931 -40.94 18.27 -51.62
CA ILE A 931 -40.29 17.65 -50.46
C ILE A 931 -40.20 16.14 -50.71
N TYR A 932 -38.98 15.60 -50.72
CA TYR A 932 -38.73 14.18 -50.99
C TYR A 932 -38.19 13.44 -49.74
N THR A 933 -38.99 12.51 -49.24
CA THR A 933 -38.78 11.75 -47.99
C THR A 933 -38.53 10.25 -48.23
N GLY A 934 -38.10 9.90 -49.46
CA GLY A 934 -37.95 8.52 -49.91
C GLY A 934 -39.19 8.03 -50.68
N GLY A 935 -39.00 7.52 -51.90
CA GLY A 935 -40.08 7.04 -52.76
C GLY A 935 -39.76 7.15 -54.24
N LYS A 936 -40.79 7.17 -55.09
CA LYS A 936 -40.69 7.51 -56.53
C LYS A 936 -41.06 8.97 -56.77
N ILE A 937 -40.39 9.60 -57.73
CA ILE A 937 -40.76 10.89 -58.32
C ILE A 937 -41.07 10.66 -59.80
N THR A 938 -42.24 11.09 -60.27
CA THR A 938 -42.64 11.02 -61.69
C THR A 938 -42.62 12.44 -62.28
N VAL A 939 -41.67 12.72 -63.17
CA VAL A 939 -41.62 13.97 -63.94
C VAL A 939 -42.43 13.80 -65.24
N LYS A 940 -43.33 14.75 -65.52
CA LYS A 940 -44.35 14.63 -66.57
C LYS A 940 -44.30 15.71 -67.67
N ASP A 941 -43.43 16.70 -67.53
CA ASP A 941 -43.17 17.76 -68.51
C ASP A 941 -41.69 18.16 -68.40
N ASP A 942 -41.00 18.33 -69.53
CA ASP A 942 -39.56 18.63 -69.59
C ASP A 942 -39.24 20.12 -69.36
N ASN A 943 -40.19 21.03 -69.56
CA ASN A 943 -39.90 22.46 -69.72
C ASN A 943 -39.66 23.24 -68.41
N LYS A 944 -39.71 22.59 -67.24
CA LYS A 944 -39.27 23.16 -65.95
C LYS A 944 -38.86 22.02 -64.98
N PRO A 945 -37.57 21.85 -64.65
CA PRO A 945 -37.16 20.84 -63.68
C PRO A 945 -37.68 21.22 -62.27
N PRO A 946 -38.26 20.28 -61.50
CA PRO A 946 -38.76 20.57 -60.17
C PRO A 946 -37.60 20.82 -59.20
N THR A 947 -37.68 21.89 -58.42
CA THR A 947 -36.83 22.06 -57.23
C THR A 947 -37.20 20.98 -56.20
N ILE A 948 -36.21 20.21 -55.74
CA ILE A 948 -36.41 19.16 -54.74
C ILE A 948 -35.72 19.56 -53.43
N VAL A 949 -36.44 19.41 -52.33
CA VAL A 949 -35.93 19.60 -50.96
C VAL A 949 -35.90 18.24 -50.26
N ILE A 950 -34.72 17.81 -49.81
CA ILE A 950 -34.51 16.51 -49.17
C ILE A 950 -34.21 16.71 -47.68
N PRO A 951 -35.19 16.53 -46.77
CA PRO A 951 -34.98 16.61 -45.34
C PRO A 951 -34.35 15.32 -44.79
N MET A 952 -33.19 15.46 -44.16
CA MET A 952 -32.45 14.37 -43.51
C MET A 952 -32.58 14.47 -41.98
N LYS A 953 -32.91 13.35 -41.34
CA LYS A 953 -32.95 13.18 -39.88
C LYS A 953 -31.61 12.60 -39.39
N PRO A 954 -31.02 13.10 -38.29
CA PRO A 954 -29.88 12.42 -37.66
C PRO A 954 -30.25 10.99 -37.25
N ILE A 955 -29.40 10.02 -37.58
CA ILE A 955 -29.49 8.66 -37.02
C ILE A 955 -28.65 8.68 -35.75
N THR A 956 -29.30 8.53 -34.61
CA THR A 956 -28.64 8.59 -33.30
C THR A 956 -27.80 7.34 -33.07
N ALA A 957 -26.51 7.44 -33.35
CA ALA A 957 -25.50 6.98 -32.41
C ALA A 957 -25.07 8.22 -31.61
N GLU A 958 -24.85 8.08 -30.31
CA GLU A 958 -24.47 9.22 -29.47
C GLU A 958 -23.05 9.73 -29.77
N ILE A 959 -22.72 10.90 -29.18
CA ILE A 959 -21.49 11.72 -29.30
C ILE A 959 -21.75 13.06 -30.01
N THR A 960 -22.21 14.05 -29.25
CA THR A 960 -21.91 15.48 -29.54
C THR A 960 -21.99 16.44 -28.33
N THR A 961 -22.58 16.02 -27.21
CA THR A 961 -22.79 16.85 -26.01
C THR A 961 -21.48 17.39 -25.41
N PHE A 962 -20.41 16.57 -25.43
CA PHE A 962 -19.11 16.89 -24.82
C PHE A 962 -18.39 18.05 -25.52
N LYS A 963 -18.16 17.97 -26.85
CA LYS A 963 -17.36 18.95 -27.61
C LYS A 963 -17.91 20.39 -27.51
N VAL A 964 -19.23 20.57 -27.43
CA VAL A 964 -19.85 21.90 -27.35
C VAL A 964 -19.74 22.50 -25.93
N ARG A 965 -19.86 21.68 -24.87
CA ARG A 965 -19.61 22.13 -23.49
C ARG A 965 -18.13 22.50 -23.29
N VAL A 966 -17.21 21.64 -23.74
CA VAL A 966 -15.76 21.85 -23.64
C VAL A 966 -15.33 23.17 -24.32
N LEU A 967 -15.80 23.45 -25.54
CA LEU A 967 -15.45 24.69 -26.25
C LEU A 967 -15.96 25.96 -25.56
N LYS A 968 -17.17 25.94 -24.97
CA LYS A 968 -17.67 27.08 -24.17
C LYS A 968 -16.85 27.28 -22.89
N THR A 969 -16.54 26.20 -22.17
CA THR A 969 -15.76 26.25 -20.93
C THR A 969 -14.35 26.78 -21.20
N TRP A 970 -13.73 26.38 -22.31
CA TRP A 970 -12.43 26.92 -22.77
C TRP A 970 -12.44 28.42 -23.08
N GLN A 971 -13.53 28.96 -23.67
CA GLN A 971 -13.62 30.41 -23.87
C GLN A 971 -13.72 31.17 -22.53
N VAL A 972 -14.44 30.64 -21.55
CA VAL A 972 -14.53 31.23 -20.20
C VAL A 972 -13.18 31.18 -19.48
N LEU A 973 -12.46 30.05 -19.53
CA LEU A 973 -11.11 29.92 -18.97
C LEU A 973 -10.12 30.92 -19.59
N LEU A 974 -10.14 31.09 -20.91
CA LEU A 974 -9.29 32.06 -21.62
C LEU A 974 -9.63 33.52 -21.29
N GLN A 975 -10.89 33.81 -20.93
CA GLN A 975 -11.28 35.14 -20.43
C GLN A 975 -10.82 35.35 -18.98
N SER A 976 -11.01 34.34 -18.12
CA SER A 976 -10.69 34.36 -16.69
C SER A 976 -9.18 34.44 -16.42
N SER A 977 -8.36 33.83 -17.27
CA SER A 977 -6.89 33.82 -17.12
C SER A 977 -6.27 35.23 -17.09
N ARG A 978 -6.87 36.21 -17.76
CA ARG A 978 -6.43 37.62 -17.73
C ARG A 978 -6.65 38.29 -16.37
N VAL A 979 -7.63 37.83 -15.60
CA VAL A 979 -7.94 38.34 -14.25
C VAL A 979 -7.08 37.62 -13.21
N ALA A 980 -7.03 36.28 -13.25
CA ALA A 980 -6.27 35.45 -12.31
C ALA A 980 -4.75 35.67 -12.39
N ALA A 981 -4.22 36.05 -13.56
CA ALA A 981 -2.79 36.32 -13.75
C ALA A 981 -2.28 37.59 -13.05
N TRP A 982 -3.11 38.40 -12.38
CA TRP A 982 -2.62 39.51 -11.55
C TRP A 982 -2.29 39.08 -10.11
N PRO A 983 -3.20 38.43 -9.36
CA PRO A 983 -2.88 37.84 -8.06
C PRO A 983 -1.68 36.88 -8.09
N LEU A 984 -1.59 35.99 -9.08
CA LEU A 984 -0.47 35.02 -9.18
C LEU A 984 0.92 35.68 -9.33
N PHE A 985 1.02 36.77 -10.07
CA PHE A 985 2.28 37.52 -10.21
C PHE A 985 2.64 38.27 -8.91
N ALA A 986 1.64 38.86 -8.25
CA ALA A 986 1.85 39.56 -6.99
C ALA A 986 2.27 38.58 -5.88
N ALA A 987 1.62 37.42 -5.77
CA ALA A 987 1.95 36.39 -4.80
C ALA A 987 3.40 35.87 -4.98
N GLY A 988 3.81 35.54 -6.21
CA GLY A 988 5.18 35.09 -6.49
C GLY A 988 6.26 36.13 -6.18
N ALA A 989 6.03 37.40 -6.52
CA ALA A 989 6.97 38.48 -6.19
C ALA A 989 7.05 38.74 -4.67
N ILE A 990 5.92 38.70 -3.96
CA ILE A 990 5.87 38.82 -2.50
C ILE A 990 6.60 37.64 -1.83
N LEU A 991 6.40 36.41 -2.31
CA LEU A 991 7.04 35.21 -1.76
C LEU A 991 8.56 35.23 -1.96
N ASN A 992 9.05 35.54 -3.17
CA ASN A 992 10.48 35.70 -3.44
C ASN A 992 11.10 36.86 -2.62
N THR A 993 10.39 37.99 -2.47
CA THR A 993 10.83 39.10 -1.60
C THR A 993 10.93 38.69 -0.12
N LEU A 994 9.99 37.90 0.40
CA LEU A 994 10.06 37.35 1.76
C LEU A 994 11.24 36.36 1.89
N LEU A 995 11.46 35.51 0.89
CA LEU A 995 12.56 34.55 0.88
C LEU A 995 13.95 35.20 0.76
N ILE A 996 14.05 36.41 0.18
CA ILE A 996 15.26 37.24 0.27
C ILE A 996 15.53 37.71 1.71
N PHE A 997 14.48 38.01 2.48
CA PHE A 997 14.63 38.39 3.90
C PHE A 997 15.06 37.21 4.79
N PHE A 998 14.49 36.02 4.60
CA PHE A 998 14.77 34.85 5.45
C PHE A 998 15.96 33.99 5.00
N ALA A 999 16.32 34.00 3.72
CA ALA A 999 17.40 33.18 3.16
C ALA A 999 18.04 33.83 1.90
N PRO A 1000 18.74 34.98 2.03
CA PRO A 1000 19.25 35.74 0.90
C PRO A 1000 20.28 34.98 0.05
N SER A 1001 20.08 34.97 -1.27
CA SER A 1001 21.05 34.48 -2.25
C SER A 1001 21.04 35.30 -3.54
N ALA A 1002 22.13 35.21 -4.30
CA ALA A 1002 22.24 35.85 -5.61
C ALA A 1002 21.18 35.37 -6.61
N ALA A 1003 20.66 34.14 -6.45
CA ALA A 1003 19.63 33.58 -7.33
C ALA A 1003 18.28 34.29 -7.16
N GLN A 1004 17.82 34.54 -5.92
CA GLN A 1004 16.56 35.26 -5.68
C GLN A 1004 16.67 36.73 -6.07
N LEU A 1005 17.83 37.37 -5.90
CA LEU A 1005 18.07 38.74 -6.39
C LEU A 1005 17.95 38.83 -7.92
N VAL A 1006 18.44 37.83 -8.66
CA VAL A 1006 18.24 37.73 -10.12
C VAL A 1006 16.78 37.44 -10.45
N LEU A 1007 16.09 36.61 -9.67
CA LEU A 1007 14.66 36.29 -9.85
C LEU A 1007 13.77 37.52 -9.61
N GLU A 1008 14.08 38.35 -8.62
CA GLU A 1008 13.34 39.57 -8.29
C GLU A 1008 13.43 40.61 -9.42
N VAL A 1009 14.65 40.84 -9.95
CA VAL A 1009 14.85 41.70 -11.13
C VAL A 1009 14.06 41.17 -12.33
N LEU A 1010 13.98 39.85 -12.51
CA LEU A 1010 13.16 39.21 -13.54
C LEU A 1010 11.65 39.42 -13.32
N TYR A 1011 11.15 39.26 -12.09
CA TYR A 1011 9.74 39.56 -11.75
C TYR A 1011 9.38 41.01 -12.04
N VAL A 1012 10.22 41.97 -11.62
CA VAL A 1012 10.04 43.40 -11.90
C VAL A 1012 9.97 43.67 -13.42
N VAL A 1013 10.89 43.09 -14.21
CA VAL A 1013 10.88 43.22 -15.68
C VAL A 1013 9.61 42.62 -16.31
N LEU A 1014 9.15 41.47 -15.82
CA LEU A 1014 7.92 40.83 -16.31
C LEU A 1014 6.67 41.65 -15.98
N VAL A 1015 6.57 42.20 -14.75
CA VAL A 1015 5.46 43.07 -14.33
C VAL A 1015 5.42 44.36 -15.15
N ILE A 1016 6.55 45.04 -15.34
CA ILE A 1016 6.65 46.24 -16.18
C ILE A 1016 6.24 45.92 -17.63
N THR A 1017 6.71 44.79 -18.16
CA THR A 1017 6.34 44.32 -19.51
C THR A 1017 4.83 44.08 -19.61
N LYS A 1018 4.23 43.41 -18.63
CA LYS A 1018 2.78 43.13 -18.58
C LYS A 1018 1.97 44.43 -18.57
N ILE A 1019 2.29 45.38 -17.67
CA ILE A 1019 1.66 46.71 -17.60
C ILE A 1019 1.75 47.43 -18.96
N ALA A 1020 2.94 47.48 -19.56
CA ALA A 1020 3.15 48.11 -20.86
C ALA A 1020 2.33 47.46 -21.99
N THR A 1021 1.93 46.19 -21.86
CA THR A 1021 1.00 45.55 -22.81
C THR A 1021 -0.48 45.78 -22.47
N GLU A 1022 -0.88 45.88 -21.21
CA GLU A 1022 -2.31 45.89 -20.80
C GLU A 1022 -2.94 47.30 -20.75
N VAL A 1023 -2.15 48.38 -20.62
CA VAL A 1023 -2.61 49.79 -20.48
C VAL A 1023 -3.17 50.40 -21.80
N ARG A 1024 -3.85 49.61 -22.63
CA ARG A 1024 -4.60 50.06 -23.83
C ARG A 1024 -5.90 49.29 -24.03
N VAL A 1025 -6.88 49.51 -23.14
CA VAL A 1025 -8.27 49.05 -23.27
C VAL A 1025 -9.21 50.26 -23.16
N ARG A 1026 -10.30 50.28 -23.94
CA ARG A 1026 -11.37 51.30 -23.90
C ARG A 1026 -12.68 50.67 -23.34
N PRO A 1027 -13.61 51.46 -22.77
CA PRO A 1027 -14.80 50.91 -22.12
C PRO A 1027 -15.80 50.32 -23.12
N ALA A 1028 -16.25 49.08 -22.85
CA ALA A 1028 -17.13 48.30 -23.73
C ALA A 1028 -18.64 48.60 -23.54
N TYR A 1029 -19.01 49.87 -23.39
CA TYR A 1029 -20.41 50.31 -23.25
C TYR A 1029 -20.66 51.64 -23.96
N GLY A 1030 -21.92 51.88 -24.36
CA GLY A 1030 -22.37 53.21 -24.79
C GLY A 1030 -22.76 54.08 -23.59
N GLN A 1031 -22.69 55.40 -23.73
CA GLN A 1031 -23.07 56.33 -22.67
C GLN A 1031 -23.86 57.54 -23.19
N VAL A 1032 -24.86 57.96 -22.42
CA VAL A 1032 -25.66 59.17 -22.65
C VAL A 1032 -25.31 60.19 -21.58
N ARG A 1033 -25.11 61.46 -21.99
CA ARG A 1033 -24.71 62.56 -21.11
C ARG A 1033 -25.42 63.85 -21.50
N ASP A 1034 -25.46 64.80 -20.57
CA ASP A 1034 -25.85 66.19 -20.83
C ASP A 1034 -24.72 66.91 -21.59
N ALA A 1035 -25.05 67.59 -22.68
CA ALA A 1035 -24.06 68.16 -23.60
C ALA A 1035 -23.33 69.43 -23.10
N ILE A 1036 -23.72 69.97 -21.94
CA ILE A 1036 -23.16 71.20 -21.36
C ILE A 1036 -22.33 70.88 -20.12
N THR A 1037 -22.85 69.98 -19.27
CA THR A 1037 -22.25 69.59 -17.99
C THR A 1037 -21.48 68.27 -18.05
N HIS A 1038 -21.67 67.48 -19.10
CA HIS A 1038 -21.19 66.10 -19.27
C HIS A 1038 -21.58 65.12 -18.14
N ILE A 1039 -22.55 65.51 -17.30
CA ILE A 1039 -23.17 64.64 -16.29
C ILE A 1039 -23.93 63.51 -17.02
N PRO A 1040 -23.82 62.24 -16.59
CA PRO A 1040 -24.52 61.15 -17.26
C PRO A 1040 -26.04 61.23 -17.12
N LEU A 1041 -26.77 60.89 -18.18
CA LEU A 1041 -28.23 60.95 -18.23
C LEU A 1041 -28.86 59.57 -18.10
N ASP A 1042 -29.44 59.32 -16.93
CA ASP A 1042 -30.27 58.15 -16.65
C ASP A 1042 -31.55 58.11 -17.50
N LEU A 1043 -32.14 56.91 -17.63
CA LEU A 1043 -33.44 56.64 -18.28
C LEU A 1043 -33.56 57.12 -19.75
N ALA A 1044 -32.47 57.58 -20.37
CA ALA A 1044 -32.44 57.96 -21.78
C ALA A 1044 -32.67 56.73 -22.68
N VAL A 1045 -33.61 56.84 -23.62
CA VAL A 1045 -34.04 55.73 -24.47
C VAL A 1045 -33.27 55.75 -25.78
N VAL A 1046 -32.47 54.71 -26.00
CA VAL A 1046 -31.65 54.48 -27.19
C VAL A 1046 -32.39 53.53 -28.13
N ARG A 1047 -32.57 53.90 -29.41
CA ARG A 1047 -33.20 53.06 -30.43
C ARG A 1047 -32.30 52.92 -31.65
N LEU A 1048 -32.14 51.70 -32.13
CA LEU A 1048 -31.35 51.34 -33.32
C LEU A 1048 -32.31 50.96 -34.45
N TYR A 1049 -32.19 51.63 -35.59
CA TYR A 1049 -32.92 51.32 -36.82
C TYR A 1049 -31.94 50.83 -37.89
N GLU A 1050 -32.30 49.81 -38.65
CA GLU A 1050 -31.48 49.29 -39.76
C GLU A 1050 -31.42 50.32 -40.90
N HIS A 1051 -30.22 50.71 -41.31
CA HIS A 1051 -30.02 51.85 -42.22
C HIS A 1051 -30.59 51.65 -43.64
N SER A 1052 -30.78 50.40 -44.08
CA SER A 1052 -31.31 50.05 -45.39
C SER A 1052 -32.83 49.94 -45.44
N THR A 1053 -33.49 49.69 -44.31
CA THR A 1053 -34.95 49.43 -44.23
C THR A 1053 -35.70 50.41 -43.32
N ASN A 1054 -34.97 51.21 -42.53
CA ASN A 1054 -35.45 52.02 -41.42
C ASN A 1054 -36.31 51.25 -40.40
N ARG A 1055 -36.15 49.92 -40.32
CA ARG A 1055 -36.86 49.07 -39.36
C ARG A 1055 -36.22 49.20 -37.98
N LEU A 1056 -37.04 49.37 -36.93
CA LEU A 1056 -36.56 49.31 -35.55
C LEU A 1056 -36.01 47.90 -35.24
N VAL A 1057 -34.72 47.82 -34.92
CA VAL A 1057 -34.00 46.59 -34.59
C VAL A 1057 -33.94 46.37 -33.09
N MET A 1058 -33.68 47.42 -32.31
CA MET A 1058 -33.53 47.30 -30.86
C MET A 1058 -33.88 48.61 -30.15
N THR A 1059 -34.48 48.50 -28.96
CA THR A 1059 -34.57 49.59 -27.98
C THR A 1059 -33.83 49.20 -26.70
N ARG A 1060 -33.13 50.16 -26.09
CA ARG A 1060 -32.45 50.07 -24.79
C ARG A 1060 -32.66 51.34 -23.99
N VAL A 1061 -32.40 51.29 -22.69
CA VAL A 1061 -32.53 52.41 -21.77
C VAL A 1061 -31.23 52.55 -20.98
N ALA A 1062 -30.77 53.78 -20.77
CA ALA A 1062 -29.58 54.07 -19.98
C ALA A 1062 -29.84 53.90 -18.48
N ASN A 1063 -28.88 53.31 -17.75
CA ASN A 1063 -28.94 53.17 -16.29
C ASN A 1063 -28.65 54.49 -15.56
N SER A 1064 -28.67 54.49 -14.23
CA SER A 1064 -28.39 55.66 -13.38
C SER A 1064 -27.02 56.32 -13.59
N GLN A 1065 -26.06 55.65 -14.26
CA GLN A 1065 -24.76 56.21 -14.65
C GLN A 1065 -24.73 56.65 -16.13
N GLY A 1066 -25.90 56.79 -16.76
CA GLY A 1066 -26.08 57.09 -18.19
C GLY A 1066 -25.56 56.01 -19.13
N LYS A 1067 -25.19 54.81 -18.65
CA LYS A 1067 -24.59 53.75 -19.47
C LYS A 1067 -25.67 52.87 -20.07
N PHE A 1068 -25.50 52.46 -21.32
CA PHE A 1068 -26.38 51.51 -22.00
C PHE A 1068 -25.57 50.40 -22.68
N PHE A 1069 -26.19 49.24 -22.83
CA PHE A 1069 -25.60 48.06 -23.44
C PHE A 1069 -26.54 47.50 -24.52
N ALA A 1070 -26.05 47.47 -25.76
CA ALA A 1070 -26.77 46.95 -26.92
C ALA A 1070 -25.83 46.04 -27.72
N LEU A 1071 -26.35 44.87 -28.11
CA LEU A 1071 -25.67 43.88 -28.94
C LEU A 1071 -26.44 43.72 -30.27
N PRO A 1072 -26.35 44.69 -31.20
CA PRO A 1072 -26.92 44.52 -32.54
C PRO A 1072 -26.14 43.46 -33.36
N PRO A 1073 -26.77 42.81 -34.34
CA PRO A 1073 -26.04 42.08 -35.39
C PRO A 1073 -25.08 42.99 -36.16
N ALA A 1074 -24.12 42.39 -36.88
CA ALA A 1074 -23.25 43.17 -37.78
C ALA A 1074 -24.05 43.81 -38.92
N GLY A 1075 -23.80 45.09 -39.20
CA GLY A 1075 -24.57 45.90 -40.14
C GLY A 1075 -24.46 47.41 -39.87
N THR A 1076 -25.13 48.20 -40.68
CA THR A 1076 -25.16 49.68 -40.57
C THR A 1076 -26.49 50.14 -39.98
N TYR A 1077 -26.44 51.03 -38.99
CA TYR A 1077 -27.61 51.49 -38.24
C TYR A 1077 -27.73 53.02 -38.19
N VAL A 1078 -28.97 53.49 -38.07
CA VAL A 1078 -29.31 54.82 -37.56
C VAL A 1078 -29.63 54.68 -36.08
N VAL A 1079 -28.93 55.41 -35.22
CA VAL A 1079 -29.14 55.37 -33.77
C VAL A 1079 -29.75 56.69 -33.31
N THR A 1080 -30.86 56.61 -32.58
CA THR A 1080 -31.54 57.76 -31.97
C THR A 1080 -31.52 57.62 -30.45
N VAL A 1081 -31.37 58.73 -29.72
CA VAL A 1081 -31.36 58.78 -28.25
C VAL A 1081 -32.25 59.92 -27.78
N SER A 1082 -33.31 59.56 -27.03
CA SER A 1082 -34.35 60.49 -26.57
C SER A 1082 -34.50 60.44 -25.05
N LYS A 1083 -34.47 61.59 -24.37
CA LYS A 1083 -34.86 61.76 -22.96
C LYS A 1083 -35.83 62.94 -22.84
N PRO A 1084 -36.91 62.89 -22.03
CA PRO A 1084 -37.76 64.05 -21.77
C PRO A 1084 -36.96 65.25 -21.25
N GLY A 1085 -37.29 66.46 -21.71
CA GLY A 1085 -36.52 67.67 -21.40
C GLY A 1085 -35.23 67.86 -22.22
N TYR A 1086 -34.89 66.93 -23.11
CA TYR A 1086 -33.69 66.96 -23.94
C TYR A 1086 -34.00 66.83 -25.44
N ALA A 1087 -33.18 67.45 -26.28
CA ALA A 1087 -33.23 67.27 -27.72
C ALA A 1087 -32.87 65.82 -28.08
N THR A 1088 -33.58 65.24 -29.04
CA THR A 1088 -33.29 63.87 -29.49
C THR A 1088 -32.03 63.87 -30.35
N PHE A 1089 -31.00 63.16 -29.90
CA PHE A 1089 -29.76 62.96 -30.63
C PHE A 1089 -29.96 61.86 -31.68
N THR A 1090 -29.56 62.11 -32.94
CA THR A 1090 -29.61 61.11 -34.02
C THR A 1090 -28.24 61.03 -34.69
N LYS A 1091 -27.76 59.80 -34.93
CA LYS A 1091 -26.54 59.52 -35.67
C LYS A 1091 -26.77 58.42 -36.70
N GLU A 1092 -26.60 58.77 -37.96
CA GLU A 1092 -26.69 57.85 -39.10
C GLU A 1092 -25.34 57.19 -39.40
N GLY A 1093 -25.32 56.19 -40.28
CA GLY A 1093 -24.09 55.51 -40.72
C GLY A 1093 -23.30 54.79 -39.62
N VAL A 1094 -23.93 54.31 -38.54
CA VAL A 1094 -23.23 53.61 -37.45
C VAL A 1094 -23.02 52.14 -37.82
N GLU A 1095 -21.82 51.83 -38.32
CA GLU A 1095 -21.42 50.47 -38.71
C GLU A 1095 -20.95 49.64 -37.51
N ILE A 1096 -21.32 48.35 -37.51
CA ILE A 1096 -20.98 47.34 -36.51
C ILE A 1096 -20.34 46.15 -37.23
N GLU A 1097 -19.04 45.91 -36.98
CA GLU A 1097 -18.27 44.83 -37.60
C GLU A 1097 -18.37 43.51 -36.82
N SER A 1098 -18.46 42.39 -37.53
CA SER A 1098 -18.72 41.06 -36.92
C SER A 1098 -17.57 40.44 -36.13
N ASP A 1099 -16.33 40.94 -36.26
CA ASP A 1099 -15.11 40.29 -35.71
C ASP A 1099 -14.46 41.01 -34.50
N ARG A 1100 -14.93 42.22 -34.11
CA ARG A 1100 -14.35 42.96 -32.97
C ARG A 1100 -15.32 43.64 -32.00
N ASP A 1101 -16.36 44.32 -32.48
CA ASP A 1101 -17.24 45.10 -31.62
C ASP A 1101 -18.70 44.68 -31.80
N THR A 1102 -19.09 43.60 -31.13
CA THR A 1102 -20.51 43.18 -31.02
C THR A 1102 -21.34 44.14 -30.18
N THR A 1103 -20.71 45.07 -29.46
CA THR A 1103 -21.33 46.09 -28.60
C THR A 1103 -21.42 47.44 -29.31
N LEU A 1104 -22.58 48.11 -29.26
CA LEU A 1104 -22.69 49.51 -29.69
C LEU A 1104 -21.97 50.44 -28.69
N GLN A 1105 -20.71 50.77 -28.97
CA GLN A 1105 -19.91 51.74 -28.23
C GLN A 1105 -20.04 53.14 -28.86
N MET A 1106 -20.93 53.97 -28.30
CA MET A 1106 -20.99 55.39 -28.65
C MET A 1106 -21.31 56.27 -27.44
N THR A 1107 -20.80 57.51 -27.45
CA THR A 1107 -21.29 58.57 -26.57
C THR A 1107 -22.36 59.38 -27.30
N ALA A 1108 -23.47 59.68 -26.63
CA ALA A 1108 -24.49 60.62 -27.07
C ALA A 1108 -24.62 61.75 -26.05
N ASP A 1109 -24.12 62.93 -26.40
CA ASP A 1109 -24.28 64.15 -25.62
C ASP A 1109 -25.58 64.85 -26.08
N LEU A 1110 -26.57 64.93 -25.20
CA LEU A 1110 -27.89 65.50 -25.47
C LEU A 1110 -27.96 66.93 -24.93
N MET A 1111 -28.43 67.88 -25.75
CA MET A 1111 -28.67 69.25 -25.32
C MET A 1111 -30.01 69.37 -24.57
N PRO A 1112 -30.07 70.00 -23.40
CA PRO A 1112 -31.32 70.26 -22.70
C PRO A 1112 -32.18 71.28 -23.48
N VAL A 1113 -33.49 71.05 -23.55
CA VAL A 1113 -34.45 71.96 -24.19
C VAL A 1113 -34.85 73.02 -23.17
N ILE A 1114 -34.20 74.18 -23.24
CA ILE A 1114 -34.49 75.33 -22.38
C ILE A 1114 -35.92 75.83 -22.67
N PRO A 1115 -36.85 75.82 -21.70
CA PRO A 1115 -38.18 76.40 -21.88
C PRO A 1115 -38.07 77.92 -22.00
N GLN A 1116 -38.47 78.48 -23.15
CA GLN A 1116 -38.75 79.91 -23.22
C GLN A 1116 -40.08 80.20 -22.53
N GLN A 1117 -40.04 80.66 -21.27
CA GLN A 1117 -40.49 82.02 -20.93
C GLN A 1117 -40.33 82.39 -19.43
N LEU A 1118 -40.15 83.70 -19.24
CA LEU A 1118 -40.42 84.56 -18.08
C LEU A 1118 -40.94 83.93 -16.77
N GLY A 1119 -40.41 84.45 -15.65
CA GLY A 1119 -41.26 85.40 -14.91
C GLY A 1119 -41.35 85.31 -13.39
N SER A 1120 -40.44 86.01 -12.70
CA SER A 1120 -40.67 86.71 -11.41
C SER A 1120 -40.86 85.90 -10.10
N LEU A 1121 -40.78 86.65 -8.98
CA LEU A 1121 -41.12 86.31 -7.59
C LEU A 1121 -40.23 85.22 -6.92
N THR A 1122 -39.25 85.50 -6.05
CA THR A 1122 -39.04 86.47 -4.93
C THR A 1122 -39.21 85.81 -3.55
N ARG A 1123 -38.12 85.89 -2.74
CA ARG A 1123 -38.03 85.71 -1.27
C ARG A 1123 -38.24 84.31 -0.62
N ALA A 1124 -37.08 83.79 -0.19
CA ALA A 1124 -36.64 83.76 1.22
C ALA A 1124 -36.79 82.47 2.07
N ARG A 1125 -35.89 82.38 3.05
CA ARG A 1125 -35.62 81.31 4.04
C ARG A 1125 -34.99 80.03 3.44
N GLY A 1126 -33.98 79.41 4.06
CA GLY A 1126 -33.08 79.90 5.11
C GLY A 1126 -32.61 78.83 6.09
N ALA A 1127 -31.29 78.64 6.16
CA ALA A 1127 -30.52 77.82 7.12
C ALA A 1127 -30.72 76.29 7.10
N THR A 1128 -29.57 75.58 7.11
CA THR A 1128 -29.39 74.13 7.38
C THR A 1128 -30.10 73.12 6.46
N LEU A 1129 -29.54 71.95 6.15
CA LEU A 1129 -28.29 71.32 6.62
C LEU A 1129 -27.24 71.25 5.49
#